data_AF-A0A9D8K0E4-F1
#
_entry.id   AF-A0A9D8K0E4-F1
#
_cell.length_a   1.000
_cell.length_b   1.000
_cell.length_c   1.000
_cell.angle_alpha   90.00
_cell.angle_beta   90.00
_cell.angle_gamma   90.00
#
_symmetry.space_group_name_H-M   'P 1'
#
loop_
_entity.id
_entity.type
_entity.pdbx_description
1 polymer ?
#
loop_
_entity_poly.entity_id
_entity_poly.type
_entity_poly.pdbx_seq_one_letter_code
_entity_poly.pdbx_strand_id
1 'polypeptide(L)'
;MLDRLRTWLAAHHLSPVMILAATNIVFIVAFAVAIALFIQAQNAPVTPQVVVLPNESSATPANALATPVQAVQGLQVSVATLTPGPSPTAPTNPFDVGGTIAVALRRSARTHIWALTPGRTQLTRLTSGPWDDRDPAWSPDGNTLAFASNRSGSWDLYLLDMQTGAVTRLTNATGFESNPSWSPDGAYIAFESYADDNFDLYIVGAKGGFPIRVTRHPSPDFAPAWSPNGRSIAFVSYRGGGVNPDLYNFNLDEPDETKSVTRFTDTPEVAEDEPQWSKDGLLLLYSDSASPLNLVYTKLANAAGATAVESAQGHFPTWTPDGSSIVTTFNQNDREFVAAAGLGAWAAAPVAIPVEGKLGAISWTRASLPTELNGTLSEAAASTDSPPWTERIVNPTGNADTPYSLITIPDLRAPLPAFSDRVDESFTALRLRVITETGWDFLQVLDNAATTVDTRLDPGLPYESWSKAGRAFDVSQGAINDGWGVLMREEVGNRIYWRLWVRVRQGDGSLGEPLRRIPWDFRTRFSGDPVAYDNGGSYFPEVPHGYFIDFTALAEDYGWTRVPATDDWRLFYPGVQYWRYEYRGGLTWIEAMREIYSAKDVATATPFQTPTFTPSPTLSPTVTGTPTDTPTPTFTASKTPTNTYTPSNTYTPTTVSTRLGLPSATPKPSNTPTRTPTLSPTATLSPTATFTRAPIPSATPSATRTPLPSATP
;
A
#
# COMPACT_ATOMS: atom_id res chain seq x y z
N MET A 1 -17.17 33.83 -26.05
CA MET A 1 -18.11 33.68 -27.19
C MET A 1 -19.50 33.26 -26.71
N LEU A 2 -19.62 32.26 -25.83
CA LEU A 2 -20.89 31.79 -25.24
C LEU A 2 -21.67 32.87 -24.47
N ASP A 3 -21.00 33.72 -23.69
CA ASP A 3 -21.69 34.82 -23.00
C ASP A 3 -22.31 35.82 -23.96
N ARG A 4 -21.60 36.21 -25.03
CA ARG A 4 -22.14 37.10 -26.06
C ARG A 4 -23.33 36.49 -26.81
N LEU A 5 -23.33 35.16 -27.03
CA LEU A 5 -24.45 34.44 -27.63
C LEU A 5 -25.67 34.42 -26.69
N ARG A 6 -25.45 34.19 -25.38
CA ARG A 6 -26.53 34.23 -24.37
C ARG A 6 -27.14 35.62 -24.24
N THR A 7 -26.32 36.68 -24.23
CA THR A 7 -26.82 38.06 -24.17
C THR A 7 -27.60 38.44 -25.44
N TRP A 8 -27.14 38.00 -26.61
CA TRP A 8 -27.84 38.23 -27.89
C TRP A 8 -29.17 37.47 -27.98
N LEU A 9 -29.21 36.20 -27.55
CA LEU A 9 -30.42 35.38 -27.57
C LEU A 9 -31.49 35.88 -26.57
N ALA A 10 -31.05 36.37 -25.39
CA ALA A 10 -31.95 36.95 -24.39
C ALA A 10 -32.59 38.28 -24.88
N ALA A 11 -31.89 39.05 -25.71
CA ALA A 11 -32.38 40.31 -26.27
C ALA A 11 -33.50 40.13 -27.34
N HIS A 12 -33.72 38.90 -27.84
CA HIS A 12 -34.69 38.60 -28.90
C HIS A 12 -35.92 37.82 -28.42
N HIS A 13 -36.26 37.89 -27.13
CA HIS A 13 -37.47 37.28 -26.51
C HIS A 13 -37.64 35.77 -26.74
N LEU A 14 -36.55 35.01 -26.91
CA LEU A 14 -36.60 33.56 -26.99
C LEU A 14 -36.83 32.94 -25.60
N SER A 15 -37.61 31.85 -25.54
CA SER A 15 -37.89 31.18 -24.28
C SER A 15 -36.62 30.57 -23.67
N PRO A 16 -36.51 30.45 -22.33
CA PRO A 16 -35.32 29.89 -21.68
C PRO A 16 -34.92 28.49 -22.19
N VAL A 17 -35.92 27.70 -22.59
CA VAL A 17 -35.72 26.36 -23.17
C VAL A 17 -35.04 26.43 -24.55
N MET A 18 -35.40 27.42 -25.38
CA MET A 18 -34.77 27.64 -26.69
C MET A 18 -33.34 28.14 -26.56
N ILE A 19 -33.05 28.96 -25.55
CA ILE A 19 -31.68 29.43 -25.25
C ILE A 19 -30.81 28.25 -24.82
N LEU A 20 -31.32 27.36 -23.95
CA LEU A 20 -30.60 26.17 -23.52
C LEU A 20 -30.33 25.20 -24.68
N ALA A 21 -31.32 24.98 -25.55
CA ALA A 21 -31.17 24.14 -26.74
C ALA A 21 -30.12 24.69 -27.72
N ALA A 22 -30.15 26.01 -28.00
CA ALA A 22 -29.16 26.65 -28.87
C ALA A 22 -27.74 26.59 -28.29
N THR A 23 -27.62 26.76 -26.97
CA THR A 23 -26.31 26.67 -26.29
C THR A 23 -25.75 25.24 -26.33
N ASN A 24 -26.60 24.23 -26.15
CA ASN A 24 -26.21 22.81 -26.25
C ASN A 24 -25.81 22.42 -27.66
N ILE A 25 -26.48 22.93 -28.71
CA ILE A 25 -26.11 22.66 -30.10
C ILE A 25 -24.71 23.22 -30.39
N VAL A 26 -24.40 24.45 -29.94
CA VAL A 26 -23.06 25.03 -30.11
C VAL A 26 -22.00 24.22 -29.38
N PHE A 27 -22.31 23.70 -28.18
CA PHE A 27 -21.41 22.83 -27.42
C PHE A 27 -21.14 21.50 -28.14
N ILE A 28 -22.19 20.85 -28.66
CA ILE A 28 -22.08 19.58 -29.40
C ILE A 28 -21.24 19.77 -30.67
N VAL A 29 -21.46 20.88 -31.40
CA VAL A 29 -20.67 21.18 -32.61
C VAL A 29 -19.21 21.47 -32.26
N ALA A 30 -18.94 22.25 -31.21
CA ALA A 30 -17.57 22.52 -30.76
C ALA A 30 -16.85 21.23 -30.32
N PHE A 31 -17.56 20.35 -29.61
CA PHE A 31 -17.04 19.06 -29.17
C PHE A 31 -16.75 18.12 -30.35
N ALA A 32 -17.63 18.06 -31.34
CA ALA A 32 -17.41 17.28 -32.57
C ALA A 32 -16.20 17.78 -33.37
N VAL A 33 -15.99 19.11 -33.45
CA VAL A 33 -14.82 19.70 -34.10
C VAL A 33 -13.54 19.38 -33.32
N ALA A 34 -13.56 19.42 -32.00
CA ALA A 34 -12.41 19.06 -31.18
C ALA A 34 -12.01 17.59 -31.37
N ILE A 35 -12.99 16.67 -31.45
CA ILE A 35 -12.75 15.26 -31.76
C ILE A 35 -12.16 15.09 -33.16
N ALA A 36 -12.70 15.80 -34.16
CA ALA A 36 -12.19 15.73 -35.52
C ALA A 36 -10.73 16.24 -35.62
N LEU A 37 -10.39 17.32 -34.92
CA LEU A 37 -9.02 17.85 -34.86
C LEU A 37 -8.07 16.90 -34.11
N PHE A 38 -8.54 16.24 -33.05
CA PHE A 38 -7.77 15.23 -32.33
C PHE A 38 -7.48 14.00 -33.21
N ILE A 39 -8.47 13.50 -33.94
CA ILE A 39 -8.31 12.40 -34.92
C ILE A 39 -7.35 12.82 -36.05
N GLN A 40 -7.40 14.08 -36.48
CA GLN A 40 -6.49 14.59 -37.51
C GLN A 40 -5.04 14.72 -37.01
N ALA A 41 -4.83 15.06 -35.73
CA ALA A 41 -3.50 15.10 -35.11
C ALA A 41 -2.89 13.69 -34.95
N GLN A 42 -3.70 12.68 -34.64
CA GLN A 42 -3.29 11.28 -34.53
C GLN A 42 -2.87 10.65 -35.87
N ASN A 43 -3.37 11.18 -36.99
CA ASN A 43 -3.11 10.67 -38.34
C ASN A 43 -2.03 11.44 -39.11
N ALA A 44 -1.23 12.28 -38.43
CA ALA A 44 -0.11 12.96 -39.07
C ALA A 44 0.98 11.93 -39.48
N PRO A 45 1.41 11.87 -40.76
CA PRO A 45 2.39 10.89 -41.19
C PRO A 45 3.76 11.18 -40.58
N VAL A 46 4.23 10.26 -39.73
CA VAL A 46 5.60 10.23 -39.21
C VAL A 46 6.51 9.70 -40.31
N THR A 47 7.45 10.51 -40.80
CA THR A 47 8.50 10.10 -41.72
C THR A 47 9.50 9.21 -40.98
N PRO A 48 9.69 7.92 -41.34
CA PRO A 48 10.67 7.08 -40.66
C PRO A 48 12.09 7.46 -41.09
N GLN A 49 12.92 7.89 -40.13
CA GLN A 49 14.37 7.98 -40.30
C GLN A 49 14.96 6.58 -40.14
N VAL A 50 15.45 6.00 -41.24
CA VAL A 50 16.15 4.71 -41.26
C VAL A 50 17.59 4.91 -40.81
N VAL A 51 17.89 4.52 -39.57
CA VAL A 51 19.27 4.32 -39.09
C VAL A 51 19.60 2.85 -39.30
N VAL A 52 20.55 2.58 -40.20
CA VAL A 52 21.07 1.22 -40.45
C VAL A 52 22.10 0.90 -39.37
N LEU A 53 21.77 -0.03 -38.48
CA LEU A 53 22.72 -0.67 -37.55
C LEU A 53 23.22 -1.98 -38.18
N PRO A 54 24.55 -2.22 -38.30
CA PRO A 54 25.05 -3.52 -38.73
C PRO A 54 24.97 -4.55 -37.60
N ASN A 55 24.53 -5.75 -37.97
CA ASN A 55 24.33 -6.93 -37.12
C ASN A 55 25.58 -7.36 -36.33
N GLU A 56 25.40 -7.62 -35.03
CA GLU A 56 26.30 -8.49 -34.26
C GLU A 56 25.83 -9.94 -34.33
N SER A 57 26.62 -10.79 -34.99
CA SER A 57 26.72 -12.21 -34.65
C SER A 57 27.93 -12.79 -35.37
N SER A 58 29.01 -12.99 -34.61
CA SER A 58 29.94 -14.15 -34.63
C SER A 58 31.36 -13.70 -34.28
N ALA A 59 31.83 -14.08 -33.09
CA ALA A 59 33.24 -14.01 -32.75
C ALA A 59 33.66 -15.26 -31.96
N THR A 60 34.46 -16.09 -32.61
CA THR A 60 35.40 -17.04 -31.99
C THR A 60 36.82 -16.45 -32.10
N PRO A 61 37.77 -16.84 -31.23
CA PRO A 61 38.91 -16.01 -30.87
C PRO A 61 40.14 -16.25 -31.78
N ALA A 62 40.98 -15.23 -31.95
CA ALA A 62 42.33 -15.41 -32.49
C ALA A 62 43.35 -14.39 -31.94
N ASN A 63 44.43 -14.93 -31.39
CA ASN A 63 45.73 -14.28 -31.12
C ASN A 63 46.32 -13.64 -32.38
N ALA A 64 47.01 -12.49 -32.24
CA ALA A 64 48.33 -12.27 -32.86
C ALA A 64 48.97 -10.91 -32.47
N LEU A 65 50.07 -11.01 -31.72
CA LEU A 65 51.42 -10.46 -31.96
C LEU A 65 51.63 -9.06 -32.56
N ALA A 66 52.52 -8.35 -31.86
CA ALA A 66 53.12 -7.04 -32.11
C ALA A 66 54.05 -6.94 -33.33
N THR A 67 54.25 -5.71 -33.82
CA THR A 67 55.57 -5.12 -34.18
C THR A 67 55.47 -3.60 -34.45
N PRO A 68 56.57 -2.82 -34.32
CA PRO A 68 56.55 -1.42 -33.89
C PRO A 68 56.77 -0.38 -35.01
N VAL A 69 56.46 0.89 -34.75
CA VAL A 69 56.92 2.04 -35.55
C VAL A 69 57.75 2.99 -34.68
N GLN A 70 58.88 3.41 -35.24
CA GLN A 70 60.02 4.06 -34.61
C GLN A 70 59.78 5.51 -34.16
N ALA A 71 60.56 5.89 -33.14
CA ALA A 71 60.57 7.16 -32.45
C ALA A 71 61.12 8.33 -33.28
N VAL A 72 60.49 9.50 -33.12
CA VAL A 72 61.09 10.80 -33.45
C VAL A 72 61.50 11.46 -32.14
N GLN A 73 62.81 11.59 -31.93
CA GLN A 73 63.38 12.37 -30.82
C GLN A 73 63.36 13.86 -31.16
N GLY A 74 62.90 14.68 -30.21
CA GLY A 74 63.26 16.10 -30.18
C GLY A 74 62.17 17.06 -29.72
N LEU A 75 61.77 17.00 -28.45
CA LEU A 75 61.26 18.15 -27.69
C LEU A 75 61.40 17.85 -26.20
N GLN A 76 62.44 18.40 -25.59
CA GLN A 76 62.59 18.37 -24.13
C GLN A 76 61.60 19.38 -23.53
N VAL A 77 60.47 18.87 -23.05
CA VAL A 77 59.59 19.60 -22.14
C VAL A 77 60.17 19.42 -20.74
N SER A 78 60.54 20.52 -20.09
CA SER A 78 60.88 20.55 -18.67
C SER A 78 59.70 20.04 -17.87
N VAL A 79 59.83 18.86 -17.27
CA VAL A 79 58.84 18.32 -16.34
C VAL A 79 59.00 19.11 -15.04
N ALA A 80 58.10 20.07 -14.80
CA ALA A 80 57.87 20.55 -13.46
C ALA A 80 57.50 19.34 -12.60
N THR A 81 58.30 19.05 -11.58
CA THR A 81 57.98 18.05 -10.56
C THR A 81 56.66 18.44 -9.93
N LEU A 82 55.58 17.78 -10.34
CA LEU A 82 54.34 17.76 -9.59
C LEU A 82 54.69 17.12 -8.24
N THR A 83 54.72 17.93 -7.19
CA THR A 83 54.55 17.42 -5.83
C THR A 83 53.32 16.50 -5.85
N PRO A 84 53.39 15.30 -5.26
CA PRO A 84 52.21 14.47 -5.12
C PRO A 84 51.12 15.33 -4.48
N GLY A 85 50.01 15.55 -5.19
CA GLY A 85 48.81 16.09 -4.56
C GLY A 85 48.44 15.20 -3.38
N PRO A 86 47.70 15.71 -2.39
CA PRO A 86 47.27 14.89 -1.26
C PRO A 86 46.68 13.58 -1.80
N SER A 87 47.21 12.47 -1.30
CA SER A 87 46.66 11.14 -1.53
C SER A 87 45.14 11.22 -1.31
N PRO A 88 44.28 10.64 -2.18
CA PRO A 88 42.84 10.69 -1.96
C PRO A 88 42.57 10.19 -0.54
N THR A 89 42.06 11.09 0.30
CA THR A 89 41.66 10.77 1.66
C THR A 89 40.76 9.54 1.57
N ALA A 90 41.07 8.47 2.32
CA ALA A 90 40.19 7.32 2.40
C ALA A 90 38.76 7.82 2.61
N PRO A 91 37.74 7.25 1.93
CA PRO A 91 36.36 7.69 2.12
C PRO A 91 36.07 7.64 3.62
N THR A 92 35.82 8.80 4.21
CA THR A 92 35.47 8.91 5.62
C THR A 92 34.15 8.18 5.80
N ASN A 93 34.09 7.25 6.75
CA ASN A 93 32.85 6.54 7.04
C ASN A 93 31.77 7.58 7.37
N PRO A 94 30.66 7.65 6.62
CA PRO A 94 29.64 8.67 6.87
C PRO A 94 29.03 8.62 8.27
N PHE A 95 29.20 7.53 9.02
CA PHE A 95 28.80 7.43 10.41
C PHE A 95 29.73 8.19 11.39
N ASP A 96 30.93 8.58 10.98
CA ASP A 96 31.92 9.22 11.85
C ASP A 96 31.56 10.67 12.24
N VAL A 97 30.56 11.29 11.60
CA VAL A 97 30.04 12.62 11.99
C VAL A 97 29.36 12.62 13.36
N GLY A 98 29.03 11.44 13.90
CA GLY A 98 28.44 11.28 15.23
C GLY A 98 26.99 11.76 15.32
N GLY A 99 26.54 12.06 16.54
CA GLY A 99 25.15 12.43 16.81
C GLY A 99 24.25 11.21 17.03
N THR A 100 22.96 11.37 16.74
CA THR A 100 21.95 10.35 17.06
C THR A 100 20.94 10.21 15.92
N ILE A 101 20.78 8.98 15.43
CA ILE A 101 19.73 8.62 14.48
C ILE A 101 18.55 8.09 15.27
N ALA A 102 17.40 8.73 15.17
CA ALA A 102 16.13 8.18 15.65
C ALA A 102 15.55 7.29 14.54
N VAL A 103 15.06 6.10 14.92
CA VAL A 103 14.60 5.06 14.00
C VAL A 103 13.28 4.52 14.51
N ALA A 104 12.24 4.54 13.68
CA ALA A 104 11.04 3.74 13.90
C ALA A 104 11.37 2.28 13.63
N LEU A 105 11.16 1.40 14.61
CA LEU A 105 11.54 0.00 14.53
C LEU A 105 10.41 -0.88 15.04
N ARG A 106 9.92 -1.77 14.17
CA ARG A 106 8.89 -2.75 14.49
C ARG A 106 9.52 -4.03 15.00
N ARG A 107 9.19 -4.40 16.24
CA ARG A 107 9.53 -5.66 16.89
C ARG A 107 8.33 -6.18 17.65
N SER A 108 8.10 -7.50 17.60
CA SER A 108 7.03 -8.16 18.35
C SER A 108 5.65 -7.48 18.18
N ALA A 109 5.26 -7.23 16.92
CA ALA A 109 3.98 -6.62 16.53
C ALA A 109 3.73 -5.16 16.98
N ARG A 110 4.77 -4.43 17.40
CA ARG A 110 4.69 -3.00 17.76
C ARG A 110 5.86 -2.22 17.18
N THR A 111 5.59 -1.01 16.72
CA THR A 111 6.60 -0.06 16.28
C THR A 111 6.90 0.93 17.39
N HIS A 112 8.17 1.13 17.71
CA HIS A 112 8.61 2.17 18.62
C HIS A 112 9.82 2.89 18.08
N ILE A 113 10.14 4.03 18.68
CA ILE A 113 11.33 4.81 18.34
C ILE A 113 12.53 4.33 19.15
N TRP A 114 13.64 4.11 18.44
CA TRP A 114 14.95 3.73 18.97
C TRP A 114 16.01 4.73 18.53
N ALA A 115 17.05 4.90 19.34
CA ALA A 115 18.24 5.66 19.03
C ALA A 115 19.37 4.72 18.59
N LEU A 116 19.94 5.03 17.43
CA LEU A 116 21.20 4.51 16.95
C LEU A 116 22.26 5.61 17.07
N THR A 117 23.27 5.38 17.92
CA THR A 117 24.44 6.24 17.99
C THR A 117 25.54 5.64 17.11
N PRO A 118 25.96 6.34 16.04
CA PRO A 118 27.07 5.89 15.21
C PRO A 118 28.31 5.53 16.04
N GLY A 119 28.92 4.37 15.75
CA GLY A 119 30.07 3.83 16.51
C GLY A 119 29.70 3.05 17.78
N ARG A 120 28.42 2.98 18.17
CA ARG A 120 27.90 2.04 19.18
C ARG A 120 27.16 0.90 18.48
N THR A 121 27.31 -0.32 18.99
CA THR A 121 26.67 -1.52 18.42
C THR A 121 25.25 -1.75 18.95
N GLN A 122 24.86 -1.10 20.05
CA GLN A 122 23.58 -1.33 20.71
C GLN A 122 22.62 -0.16 20.49
N LEU A 123 21.41 -0.48 20.01
CA LEU A 123 20.29 0.45 19.92
C LEU A 123 19.74 0.74 21.32
N THR A 124 19.36 1.99 21.57
CA THR A 124 18.72 2.42 22.82
C THR A 124 17.25 2.73 22.55
N ARG A 125 16.32 2.04 23.22
CA ARG A 125 14.88 2.30 23.04
C ARG A 125 14.49 3.64 23.66
N LEU A 126 13.78 4.49 22.91
CA LEU A 126 13.34 5.82 23.36
C LEU A 126 11.86 5.84 23.79
N THR A 127 11.04 4.94 23.24
CA THR A 127 9.61 4.84 23.53
C THR A 127 9.19 3.39 23.73
N SER A 128 8.17 3.16 24.55
CA SER A 128 7.65 1.82 24.85
C SER A 128 6.17 1.88 25.24
N GLY A 129 5.46 0.76 25.14
CA GLY A 129 4.06 0.63 25.54
C GLY A 129 3.24 -0.28 24.61
N PRO A 130 1.96 -0.52 24.92
CA PRO A 130 1.06 -1.33 24.08
C PRO A 130 0.48 -0.55 22.88
N TRP A 131 1.21 0.41 22.33
CA TRP A 131 0.83 1.29 21.23
C TRP A 131 1.97 1.35 20.21
N ASP A 132 1.75 2.03 19.10
CA ASP A 132 2.74 2.25 18.05
C ASP A 132 3.21 3.71 18.07
N ASP A 133 4.52 3.91 17.93
CA ASP A 133 5.19 5.20 17.78
C ASP A 133 6.00 5.21 16.47
N ARG A 134 5.77 6.16 15.57
CA ARG A 134 6.33 6.22 14.20
C ARG A 134 6.75 7.64 13.80
N ASP A 135 7.33 7.76 12.61
CA ASP A 135 7.68 9.03 11.95
C ASP A 135 8.47 10.00 12.84
N PRO A 136 9.64 9.60 13.37
CA PRO A 136 10.43 10.46 14.24
C PRO A 136 11.03 11.64 13.47
N ALA A 137 10.95 12.84 14.04
CA ALA A 137 11.55 14.05 13.49
C ALA A 137 12.23 14.89 14.58
N TRP A 138 13.54 15.06 14.47
CA TRP A 138 14.32 15.88 15.39
C TRP A 138 14.03 17.37 15.25
N SER A 139 13.93 18.07 16.37
CA SER A 139 13.99 19.53 16.39
C SER A 139 15.34 20.01 15.86
N PRO A 140 15.44 21.22 15.28
CA PRO A 140 16.70 21.74 14.72
C PRO A 140 17.84 21.83 15.74
N ASP A 141 17.52 21.99 17.03
CA ASP A 141 18.48 22.02 18.13
C ASP A 141 18.83 20.62 18.68
N GLY A 142 18.09 19.57 18.29
CA GLY A 142 18.26 18.19 18.73
C GLY A 142 17.82 17.90 20.17
N ASN A 143 17.14 18.83 20.84
CA ASN A 143 16.70 18.64 22.24
C ASN A 143 15.32 17.97 22.35
N THR A 144 14.52 18.01 21.28
CA THR A 144 13.17 17.47 21.25
C THR A 144 13.00 16.56 20.05
N LEU A 145 12.28 15.46 20.22
CA LEU A 145 11.87 14.58 19.14
C LEU A 145 10.35 14.64 18.97
N ALA A 146 9.88 15.02 17.79
CA ALA A 146 8.48 14.87 17.41
C ALA A 146 8.25 13.47 16.81
N PHE A 147 7.09 12.87 17.04
CA PHE A 147 6.73 11.57 16.48
C PHE A 147 5.20 11.38 16.49
N ALA A 148 4.69 10.49 15.65
CA ALA A 148 3.29 10.10 15.63
C ALA A 148 3.03 8.92 16.58
N SER A 149 1.91 8.91 17.30
CA SER A 149 1.56 7.83 18.22
C SER A 149 0.06 7.61 18.32
N ASN A 150 -0.36 6.33 18.36
CA ASN A 150 -1.76 5.95 18.58
C ASN A 150 -2.13 5.71 20.05
N ARG A 151 -1.27 6.12 21.00
CA ARG A 151 -1.43 5.85 22.44
C ARG A 151 -2.70 6.42 23.08
N SER A 152 -3.32 7.43 22.46
CA SER A 152 -4.57 8.05 22.93
C SER A 152 -5.82 7.53 22.21
N GLY A 153 -5.70 6.49 21.38
CA GLY A 153 -6.79 5.88 20.62
C GLY A 153 -6.86 6.34 19.16
N SER A 154 -6.43 7.55 18.83
CA SER A 154 -6.19 8.05 17.46
C SER A 154 -4.71 8.35 17.26
N TRP A 155 -4.28 8.49 16.01
CA TRP A 155 -2.91 8.92 15.68
C TRP A 155 -2.77 10.42 15.87
N ASP A 156 -1.97 10.82 16.85
CA ASP A 156 -1.62 12.22 17.10
C ASP A 156 -0.11 12.42 17.11
N LEU A 157 0.31 13.68 17.09
CA LEU A 157 1.70 14.07 17.30
C LEU A 157 2.03 14.23 18.78
N TYR A 158 3.23 13.76 19.13
CA TYR A 158 3.80 13.87 20.47
C TYR A 158 5.22 14.44 20.39
N LEU A 159 5.63 15.10 21.47
CA LEU A 159 6.97 15.61 21.68
C LEU A 159 7.63 14.86 22.83
N LEU A 160 8.84 14.36 22.61
CA LEU A 160 9.72 13.78 23.61
C LEU A 160 10.87 14.73 23.89
N ASP A 161 10.92 15.25 25.11
CA ASP A 161 12.04 16.06 25.60
C ASP A 161 13.21 15.13 25.98
N MET A 162 14.36 15.31 25.33
CA MET A 162 15.49 14.39 25.51
C MET A 162 16.18 14.53 26.87
N GLN A 163 16.10 15.69 27.52
CA GLN A 163 16.80 15.95 28.77
C GLN A 163 16.03 15.35 29.97
N THR A 164 14.72 15.54 29.97
CA THR A 164 13.81 15.15 31.06
C THR A 164 13.16 13.80 30.81
N GLY A 165 13.09 13.36 29.56
CA GLY A 165 12.29 12.21 29.14
C GLY A 165 10.79 12.45 29.26
N ALA A 166 10.34 13.72 29.27
CA ALA A 166 8.92 14.03 29.30
C ALA A 166 8.29 13.84 27.92
N VAL A 167 7.15 13.15 27.85
CA VAL A 167 6.34 13.03 26.64
C VAL A 167 5.09 13.90 26.75
N THR A 168 4.89 14.78 25.78
CA THR A 168 3.73 15.70 25.71
C THR A 168 2.95 15.48 24.41
N ARG A 169 1.63 15.34 24.50
CA ARG A 169 0.74 15.31 23.33
C ARG A 169 0.64 16.71 22.73
N LEU A 170 0.93 16.84 21.45
CA LEU A 170 0.93 18.12 20.73
C LEU A 170 -0.41 18.41 20.05
N THR A 171 -0.99 17.40 19.40
CA THR A 171 -2.25 17.48 18.68
C THR A 171 -3.27 16.50 19.26
N ASN A 172 -4.56 16.75 19.03
CA ASN A 172 -5.63 15.92 19.60
C ASN A 172 -6.89 15.83 18.74
N ALA A 173 -6.72 15.88 17.42
CA ALA A 173 -7.82 15.70 16.50
C ALA A 173 -8.32 14.25 16.52
N THR A 174 -9.55 14.02 16.05
CA THR A 174 -10.10 12.67 15.92
C THR A 174 -9.49 11.91 14.74
N GLY A 175 -9.03 12.62 13.72
CA GLY A 175 -8.44 12.06 12.50
C GLY A 175 -7.07 11.41 12.72
N PHE A 176 -6.41 11.10 11.60
CA PHE A 176 -5.04 10.57 11.63
C PHE A 176 -4.04 11.68 11.38
N GLU A 177 -3.03 11.83 12.23
CA GLU A 177 -1.99 12.84 12.11
C GLU A 177 -0.61 12.18 12.22
N SER A 178 0.28 12.43 11.25
CA SER A 178 1.62 11.85 11.25
C SER A 178 2.62 12.68 10.44
N ASN A 179 3.80 12.12 10.13
CA ASN A 179 4.87 12.76 9.34
C ASN A 179 5.21 14.20 9.77
N PRO A 180 5.61 14.42 11.05
CA PRO A 180 5.99 15.75 11.51
C PRO A 180 7.29 16.24 10.85
N SER A 181 7.34 17.53 10.51
CA SER A 181 8.50 18.21 9.96
C SER A 181 8.69 19.57 10.62
N TRP A 182 9.84 19.78 11.26
CA TRP A 182 10.12 20.99 12.01
C TRP A 182 10.44 22.18 11.10
N SER A 183 9.94 23.36 11.45
CA SER A 183 10.45 24.61 10.89
C SER A 183 11.91 24.81 11.31
N PRO A 184 12.75 25.46 10.49
CA PRO A 184 14.18 25.63 10.77
C PRO A 184 14.48 26.48 12.01
N ASP A 185 13.52 27.31 12.45
CA ASP A 185 13.59 28.08 13.69
C ASP A 185 13.09 27.31 14.93
N GLY A 186 12.55 26.11 14.75
CA GLY A 186 12.01 25.26 15.82
C GLY A 186 10.69 25.75 16.42
N ALA A 187 10.06 26.78 15.84
CA ALA A 187 8.84 27.36 16.40
C ALA A 187 7.56 26.63 15.95
N TYR A 188 7.61 25.92 14.83
CA TYR A 188 6.46 25.27 14.20
C TYR A 188 6.78 23.86 13.72
N ILE A 189 5.73 23.07 13.53
CA ILE A 189 5.78 21.73 12.96
C ILE A 189 4.74 21.67 11.85
N ALA A 190 5.17 21.34 10.63
CA ALA A 190 4.29 20.93 9.55
C ALA A 190 4.01 19.43 9.68
N PHE A 191 2.82 19.00 9.34
CA PHE A 191 2.41 17.61 9.43
C PHE A 191 1.26 17.32 8.46
N GLU A 192 1.02 16.05 8.19
CA GLU A 192 -0.18 15.64 7.45
C GLU A 192 -1.31 15.31 8.41
N SER A 193 -2.53 15.67 8.04
CA SER A 193 -3.72 15.26 8.75
C SER A 193 -4.74 14.72 7.77
N TYR A 194 -5.34 13.58 8.12
CA TYR A 194 -6.47 13.01 7.41
C TYR A 194 -7.76 13.44 8.08
N ALA A 195 -8.49 14.31 7.39
CA ALA A 195 -9.79 14.82 7.80
C ALA A 195 -10.68 14.99 6.56
N ASP A 196 -11.99 14.86 6.73
CA ASP A 196 -12.95 14.98 5.61
C ASP A 196 -12.60 14.07 4.42
N ASP A 197 -12.17 12.83 4.71
CA ASP A 197 -11.78 11.79 3.76
C ASP A 197 -10.55 12.12 2.86
N ASN A 198 -9.75 13.14 3.20
CA ASN A 198 -8.57 13.53 2.43
C ASN A 198 -7.35 13.82 3.32
N PHE A 199 -6.15 13.63 2.77
CA PHE A 199 -4.91 14.13 3.39
C PHE A 199 -4.66 15.57 2.96
N ASP A 200 -4.41 16.43 3.94
CA ASP A 200 -3.94 17.78 3.72
C ASP A 200 -2.80 18.12 4.68
N LEU A 201 -2.04 19.16 4.33
CA LEU A 201 -0.95 19.64 5.17
C LEU A 201 -1.45 20.65 6.19
N TYR A 202 -0.91 20.57 7.40
CA TYR A 202 -1.21 21.46 8.51
C TYR A 202 0.07 21.97 9.15
N ILE A 203 -0.02 23.12 9.84
CA ILE A 203 1.06 23.68 10.65
C ILE A 203 0.53 23.93 12.07
N VAL A 204 1.29 23.52 13.08
CA VAL A 204 1.02 23.81 14.49
C VAL A 204 2.26 24.41 15.16
N GLY A 205 2.07 25.26 16.18
CA GLY A 205 3.18 25.75 16.99
C GLY A 205 3.80 24.63 17.83
N ALA A 206 5.12 24.61 17.99
CA ALA A 206 5.83 23.60 18.78
C ALA A 206 5.45 23.61 20.28
N LYS A 207 4.83 24.68 20.76
CA LYS A 207 4.27 24.81 22.11
C LYS A 207 2.78 24.44 22.18
N GLY A 208 2.24 23.84 21.12
CA GLY A 208 0.82 23.60 20.92
C GLY A 208 0.08 24.82 20.35
N GLY A 209 -1.24 24.71 20.31
CA GLY A 209 -2.14 25.71 19.73
C GLY A 209 -3.09 25.07 18.72
N PHE A 210 -3.87 25.91 18.02
CA PHE A 210 -4.76 25.42 16.96
C PHE A 210 -3.95 25.22 15.67
N PRO A 211 -4.01 24.02 15.06
CA PRO A 211 -3.40 23.80 13.75
C PRO A 211 -4.06 24.65 12.66
N ILE A 212 -3.26 25.05 11.67
CA ILE A 212 -3.71 25.78 10.48
C ILE A 212 -3.56 24.85 9.27
N ARG A 213 -4.66 24.63 8.54
CA ARG A 213 -4.66 23.90 7.26
C ARG A 213 -3.98 24.74 6.18
N VAL A 214 -2.97 24.17 5.52
CA VAL A 214 -2.13 24.79 4.49
C VAL A 214 -2.62 24.47 3.09
N THR A 215 -2.96 23.20 2.82
CA THR A 215 -3.46 22.75 1.51
C THR A 215 -4.94 22.37 1.56
N ARG A 216 -5.64 22.46 0.43
CA ARG A 216 -7.09 22.17 0.30
C ARG A 216 -7.43 21.47 -1.01
N HIS A 217 -6.45 20.84 -1.63
CA HIS A 217 -6.65 20.18 -2.92
C HIS A 217 -7.52 18.90 -2.73
N PRO A 218 -8.42 18.54 -3.66
CA PRO A 218 -9.22 17.32 -3.54
C PRO A 218 -8.43 16.01 -3.60
N SER A 219 -7.20 16.06 -4.09
CA SER A 219 -6.27 14.93 -4.07
C SER A 219 -5.41 14.98 -2.82
N PRO A 220 -4.98 13.82 -2.28
CA PRO A 220 -4.23 13.77 -1.03
C PRO A 220 -2.86 14.45 -1.16
N ASP A 221 -2.55 15.28 -0.16
CA ASP A 221 -1.26 15.95 0.04
C ASP A 221 -0.64 15.47 1.37
N PHE A 222 0.54 14.86 1.32
CA PHE A 222 1.14 14.19 2.48
C PHE A 222 2.68 14.27 2.48
N ALA A 223 3.31 13.72 3.52
CA ALA A 223 4.76 13.70 3.75
C ALA A 223 5.43 15.09 3.61
N PRO A 224 5.09 16.08 4.46
CA PRO A 224 5.66 17.42 4.36
C PRO A 224 7.14 17.46 4.77
N ALA A 225 7.90 18.32 4.10
CA ALA A 225 9.30 18.61 4.39
C ALA A 225 9.54 20.13 4.36
N TRP A 226 9.72 20.73 5.53
CA TRP A 226 9.96 22.17 5.66
C TRP A 226 11.31 22.55 5.06
N SER A 227 11.32 23.62 4.26
CA SER A 227 12.56 24.13 3.68
C SER A 227 13.49 24.75 4.74
N PRO A 228 14.82 24.68 4.57
CA PRO A 228 15.77 25.27 5.52
C PRO A 228 15.68 26.79 5.63
N ASN A 229 15.12 27.46 4.61
CA ASN A 229 14.90 28.90 4.62
C ASN A 229 13.58 29.30 5.33
N GLY A 230 12.74 28.33 5.69
CA GLY A 230 11.51 28.53 6.43
C GLY A 230 10.32 29.03 5.60
N ARG A 231 10.50 29.23 4.28
CA ARG A 231 9.52 29.90 3.41
C ARG A 231 8.75 28.95 2.50
N SER A 232 9.06 27.65 2.51
CA SER A 232 8.31 26.67 1.72
C SER A 232 8.27 25.29 2.36
N ILE A 233 7.36 24.45 1.87
CA ILE A 233 7.20 23.06 2.31
C ILE A 233 7.14 22.19 1.06
N ALA A 234 8.06 21.24 0.90
CA ALA A 234 7.96 20.19 -0.10
C ALA A 234 7.00 19.10 0.40
N PHE A 235 6.27 18.44 -0.49
CA PHE A 235 5.29 17.42 -0.12
C PHE A 235 4.95 16.52 -1.31
N VAL A 236 4.32 15.39 -1.03
CA VAL A 236 3.88 14.39 -2.01
C VAL A 236 2.42 14.62 -2.35
N SER A 237 2.06 14.51 -3.63
CA SER A 237 0.66 14.73 -4.03
C SER A 237 0.25 14.07 -5.34
N TYR A 238 -1.02 13.65 -5.39
CA TYR A 238 -1.67 13.07 -6.58
C TYR A 238 -2.29 14.11 -7.53
N ARG A 239 -2.12 15.41 -7.28
CA ARG A 239 -2.78 16.47 -8.07
C ARG A 239 -2.37 16.52 -9.55
N GLY A 240 -1.24 15.89 -9.91
CA GLY A 240 -0.79 15.76 -11.30
C GLY A 240 -1.64 14.79 -12.13
N GLY A 241 -2.45 13.96 -11.46
CA GLY A 241 -3.13 12.82 -12.04
C GLY A 241 -2.18 11.64 -12.27
N GLY A 242 -2.75 10.46 -12.55
CA GLY A 242 -1.98 9.23 -12.71
C GLY A 242 -2.04 8.31 -11.49
N VAL A 243 -1.34 7.18 -11.57
CA VAL A 243 -1.35 6.12 -10.55
C VAL A 243 -0.28 6.32 -9.46
N ASN A 244 0.72 7.14 -9.75
CA ASN A 244 1.82 7.48 -8.87
C ASN A 244 1.77 8.97 -8.50
N PRO A 245 2.10 9.34 -7.26
CA PRO A 245 2.18 10.74 -6.85
C PRO A 245 3.50 11.36 -7.30
N ASP A 246 3.55 12.69 -7.39
CA ASP A 246 4.80 13.45 -7.59
C ASP A 246 5.09 14.34 -6.38
N LEU A 247 6.29 14.94 -6.37
CA LEU A 247 6.64 15.98 -5.42
C LEU A 247 6.16 17.36 -5.87
N TYR A 248 5.70 18.13 -4.90
CA TYR A 248 5.27 19.52 -5.03
C TYR A 248 5.93 20.37 -3.96
N ASN A 249 5.94 21.68 -4.16
CA ASN A 249 6.43 22.66 -3.19
C ASN A 249 5.37 23.73 -2.97
N PHE A 250 5.08 24.02 -1.70
CA PHE A 250 4.15 25.04 -1.25
C PHE A 250 4.93 26.27 -0.77
N ASN A 251 4.69 27.44 -1.36
CA ASN A 251 5.26 28.71 -0.95
C ASN A 251 4.43 29.36 0.16
N LEU A 252 5.01 29.53 1.35
CA LEU A 252 4.34 30.09 2.53
C LEU A 252 4.16 31.62 2.47
N ASP A 253 4.84 32.31 1.56
CA ASP A 253 4.66 33.75 1.37
C ASP A 253 3.47 34.11 0.46
N GLU A 254 2.93 33.12 -0.26
CA GLU A 254 1.79 33.30 -1.15
C GLU A 254 0.52 32.80 -0.46
N PRO A 255 -0.45 33.69 -0.16
CA PRO A 255 -1.69 33.29 0.52
C PRO A 255 -2.70 32.57 -0.39
N ASP A 256 -2.56 32.68 -1.71
CA ASP A 256 -3.42 31.99 -2.68
C ASP A 256 -2.84 30.63 -3.08
N GLU A 257 -3.39 29.54 -2.55
CA GLU A 257 -2.92 28.17 -2.79
C GLU A 257 -2.69 27.85 -4.29
N THR A 258 -3.54 28.39 -5.17
CA THR A 258 -3.42 28.15 -6.63
C THR A 258 -2.12 28.72 -7.23
N LYS A 259 -1.49 29.65 -6.52
CA LYS A 259 -0.20 30.27 -6.86
C LYS A 259 0.92 29.81 -5.93
N SER A 260 0.59 29.33 -4.73
CA SER A 260 1.56 28.83 -3.76
C SER A 260 2.17 27.50 -4.16
N VAL A 261 1.44 26.66 -4.91
CA VAL A 261 1.90 25.31 -5.24
C VAL A 261 2.57 25.23 -6.61
N THR A 262 3.78 24.69 -6.62
CA THR A 262 4.53 24.36 -7.84
C THR A 262 4.88 22.89 -7.88
N ARG A 263 4.69 22.25 -9.05
CA ARG A 263 5.12 20.85 -9.28
C ARG A 263 6.65 20.78 -9.34
N PHE A 264 7.23 19.85 -8.60
CA PHE A 264 8.68 19.68 -8.45
C PHE A 264 9.21 18.52 -9.28
N THR A 265 8.54 17.36 -9.27
CA THR A 265 8.84 16.23 -10.17
C THR A 265 7.69 15.99 -11.16
N ASP A 266 8.00 15.35 -12.28
CA ASP A 266 7.04 14.97 -13.33
C ASP A 266 7.52 13.65 -13.93
N THR A 267 7.35 12.60 -13.14
CA THR A 267 7.97 11.28 -13.39
C THR A 267 6.92 10.19 -13.17
N PRO A 268 5.95 10.06 -14.09
CA PRO A 268 4.75 9.24 -13.88
C PRO A 268 5.03 7.75 -13.66
N GLU A 269 6.21 7.26 -14.03
CA GLU A 269 6.64 5.88 -13.82
C GLU A 269 7.15 5.59 -12.39
N VAL A 270 7.49 6.64 -11.62
CA VAL A 270 8.07 6.58 -10.28
C VAL A 270 7.00 6.99 -9.28
N ALA A 271 6.96 6.38 -8.09
CA ALA A 271 6.09 6.84 -7.01
C ALA A 271 6.92 7.56 -5.93
N GLU A 272 7.15 8.85 -6.13
CA GLU A 272 8.00 9.63 -5.24
C GLU A 272 7.39 9.80 -3.84
N ASP A 273 8.21 9.61 -2.82
CA ASP A 273 7.82 9.77 -1.42
C ASP A 273 8.97 10.33 -0.57
N GLU A 274 8.67 10.65 0.69
CA GLU A 274 9.64 10.98 1.75
C GLU A 274 10.62 12.12 1.38
N PRO A 275 10.14 13.30 0.93
CA PRO A 275 11.02 14.39 0.58
C PRO A 275 11.82 14.90 1.77
N GLN A 276 13.09 15.28 1.56
CA GLN A 276 13.97 15.89 2.56
C GLN A 276 14.88 16.93 1.93
N TRP A 277 14.87 18.14 2.46
CA TRP A 277 15.76 19.21 2.00
C TRP A 277 17.18 19.02 2.50
N SER A 278 18.17 19.27 1.62
CA SER A 278 19.53 19.51 2.08
C SER A 278 19.58 20.76 2.94
N LYS A 279 20.52 20.82 3.89
CA LYS A 279 20.62 21.93 4.86
C LYS A 279 20.80 23.32 4.22
N ASP A 280 21.42 23.37 3.05
CA ASP A 280 21.62 24.60 2.27
C ASP A 280 20.41 24.96 1.39
N GLY A 281 19.41 24.09 1.30
CA GLY A 281 18.21 24.25 0.48
C GLY A 281 18.44 24.09 -1.01
N LEU A 282 19.60 23.59 -1.45
CA LEU A 282 19.93 23.44 -2.86
C LEU A 282 19.42 22.13 -3.46
N LEU A 283 19.31 21.07 -2.67
CA LEU A 283 18.90 19.73 -3.11
C LEU A 283 17.65 19.28 -2.36
N LEU A 284 16.81 18.54 -3.07
CA LEU A 284 15.74 17.73 -2.51
C LEU A 284 16.09 16.26 -2.69
N LEU A 285 16.05 15.53 -1.59
CA LEU A 285 16.23 14.09 -1.49
C LEU A 285 14.85 13.43 -1.40
N TYR A 286 14.63 12.31 -2.04
CA TYR A 286 13.37 11.56 -2.00
C TYR A 286 13.57 10.11 -2.43
N SER A 287 12.61 9.25 -2.10
CA SER A 287 12.62 7.82 -2.43
C SER A 287 11.57 7.48 -3.50
N ASP A 288 11.74 6.34 -4.15
CA ASP A 288 10.71 5.68 -4.95
C ASP A 288 10.09 4.54 -4.16
N SER A 289 8.82 4.71 -3.79
CA SER A 289 8.06 3.77 -2.96
C SER A 289 7.43 2.62 -3.76
N ALA A 290 7.46 2.65 -5.10
CA ALA A 290 6.82 1.65 -5.96
C ALA A 290 7.80 0.73 -6.69
N SER A 291 9.03 1.18 -6.94
CA SER A 291 10.01 0.39 -7.68
C SER A 291 10.56 -0.79 -6.86
N PRO A 292 10.79 -1.97 -7.48
CA PRO A 292 11.46 -3.10 -6.81
C PRO A 292 12.88 -2.77 -6.33
N LEU A 293 13.51 -1.76 -6.93
CA LEU A 293 14.86 -1.36 -6.58
C LEU A 293 14.90 -0.43 -5.36
N ASN A 294 13.79 0.21 -4.98
CA ASN A 294 13.72 1.20 -3.90
C ASN A 294 14.85 2.24 -4.04
N LEU A 295 14.83 3.01 -5.11
CA LEU A 295 15.90 3.97 -5.38
C LEU A 295 15.65 5.28 -4.64
N VAL A 296 16.75 5.94 -4.26
CA VAL A 296 16.74 7.26 -3.64
C VAL A 296 17.40 8.24 -4.58
N TYR A 297 16.74 9.37 -4.80
CA TYR A 297 17.10 10.38 -5.77
C TYR A 297 17.45 11.70 -5.10
N THR A 298 18.36 12.46 -5.71
CA THR A 298 18.57 13.87 -5.41
C THR A 298 18.26 14.73 -6.63
N LYS A 299 17.63 15.88 -6.42
CA LYS A 299 17.32 16.85 -7.49
C LYS A 299 17.62 18.27 -7.03
N LEU A 300 18.15 19.09 -7.93
CA LEU A 300 18.35 20.53 -7.67
C LEU A 300 17.02 21.24 -7.51
N ALA A 301 16.81 21.89 -6.38
CA ALA A 301 15.51 22.40 -6.01
C ALA A 301 15.11 23.71 -6.68
N ASN A 302 16.09 24.48 -7.13
CA ASN A 302 15.89 25.75 -7.83
C ASN A 302 15.85 25.62 -9.36
N ALA A 303 15.95 24.39 -9.89
CA ALA A 303 16.07 24.12 -11.31
C ALA A 303 14.99 23.12 -11.75
N ALA A 304 13.82 23.62 -12.17
CA ALA A 304 12.67 22.78 -12.53
C ALA A 304 13.02 21.69 -13.57
N GLY A 305 13.87 22.01 -14.55
CA GLY A 305 14.34 21.08 -15.58
C GLY A 305 15.57 20.25 -15.21
N ALA A 306 16.05 20.29 -13.98
CA ALA A 306 17.17 19.45 -13.55
C ALA A 306 16.76 17.98 -13.51
N THR A 307 17.59 17.11 -14.07
CA THR A 307 17.43 15.66 -13.98
C THR A 307 17.71 15.20 -12.55
N ALA A 308 16.88 14.29 -12.05
CA ALA A 308 17.14 13.60 -10.80
C ALA A 308 18.37 12.69 -10.92
N VAL A 309 19.14 12.57 -9.85
CA VAL A 309 20.33 11.72 -9.79
C VAL A 309 20.08 10.59 -8.80
N GLU A 310 20.18 9.36 -9.28
CA GLU A 310 20.20 8.16 -8.43
C GLU A 310 21.37 8.25 -7.46
N SER A 311 21.06 8.30 -6.17
CA SER A 311 22.01 8.64 -5.11
C SER A 311 22.25 7.50 -4.13
N ALA A 312 21.23 6.68 -3.86
CA ALA A 312 21.32 5.52 -2.98
C ALA A 312 20.20 4.50 -3.27
N GLN A 313 20.25 3.37 -2.56
CA GLN A 313 19.18 2.39 -2.49
C GLN A 313 18.58 2.40 -1.07
N GLY A 314 17.27 2.26 -0.95
CA GLY A 314 16.53 2.15 0.30
C GLY A 314 15.29 3.03 0.37
N HIS A 315 14.73 3.10 1.58
CA HIS A 315 13.60 3.89 2.02
C HIS A 315 14.01 4.83 3.14
N PHE A 316 13.15 5.79 3.42
CA PHE A 316 13.26 6.80 4.48
C PHE A 316 14.61 7.53 4.45
N PRO A 317 14.97 8.19 3.33
CA PRO A 317 16.28 8.80 3.22
C PRO A 317 16.41 10.04 4.11
N THR A 318 17.55 10.22 4.79
CA THR A 318 17.87 11.42 5.57
C THR A 318 19.29 11.88 5.29
N TRP A 319 19.52 13.19 5.37
CA TRP A 319 20.86 13.77 5.28
C TRP A 319 21.67 13.49 6.54
N THR A 320 22.99 13.35 6.39
CA THR A 320 23.90 13.46 7.53
C THR A 320 23.85 14.88 8.11
N PRO A 321 24.12 15.09 9.43
CA PRO A 321 23.99 16.42 10.03
C PRO A 321 24.93 17.49 9.48
N ASP A 322 26.03 17.07 8.84
CA ASP A 322 26.96 17.94 8.11
C ASP A 322 26.58 18.14 6.62
N GLY A 323 25.59 17.40 6.11
CA GLY A 323 25.10 17.46 4.74
C GLY A 323 25.99 16.78 3.70
N SER A 324 27.00 16.01 4.11
CA SER A 324 27.99 15.43 3.18
C SER A 324 27.56 14.09 2.57
N SER A 325 26.62 13.38 3.21
CA SER A 325 26.20 12.03 2.82
C SER A 325 24.70 11.82 3.06
N ILE A 326 24.19 10.67 2.61
CA ILE A 326 22.80 10.24 2.79
C ILE A 326 22.79 8.96 3.62
N VAL A 327 21.77 8.82 4.46
CA VAL A 327 21.42 7.57 5.14
C VAL A 327 20.07 7.09 4.66
N THR A 328 19.95 5.79 4.44
CA THR A 328 18.71 5.11 4.05
C THR A 328 18.51 3.88 4.93
N THR A 329 17.28 3.38 4.92
CA THR A 329 16.97 2.03 5.41
C THR A 329 16.80 1.10 4.21
N PHE A 330 17.28 -0.14 4.27
CA PHE A 330 17.02 -1.08 3.19
C PHE A 330 17.01 -2.52 3.72
N ASN A 331 16.27 -3.37 3.00
CA ASN A 331 16.19 -4.79 3.27
C ASN A 331 17.02 -5.57 2.24
N GLN A 332 17.80 -6.55 2.72
CA GLN A 332 18.46 -7.52 1.87
C GLN A 332 18.46 -8.90 2.54
N ASN A 333 17.93 -9.92 1.84
CA ASN A 333 17.85 -11.31 2.33
C ASN A 333 17.17 -11.42 3.71
N ASP A 334 16.01 -10.76 3.87
CA ASP A 334 15.23 -10.72 5.11
C ASP A 334 15.99 -10.12 6.31
N ARG A 335 17.00 -9.29 6.03
CA ARG A 335 17.73 -8.51 7.03
C ARG A 335 17.60 -7.03 6.72
N GLU A 336 17.39 -6.26 7.78
CA GLU A 336 17.21 -4.82 7.71
C GLU A 336 18.52 -4.12 8.04
N PHE A 337 18.79 -3.02 7.33
CA PHE A 337 20.02 -2.27 7.45
C PHE A 337 19.76 -0.78 7.45
N VAL A 338 20.48 -0.06 8.29
CA VAL A 338 20.68 1.39 8.15
C VAL A 338 21.97 1.58 7.37
N ALA A 339 21.88 2.04 6.12
CA ALA A 339 23.01 2.28 5.23
C ALA A 339 23.34 3.76 5.15
N ALA A 340 24.62 4.08 5.03
CA ALA A 340 25.08 5.40 4.66
C ALA A 340 25.93 5.34 3.40
N ALA A 341 25.68 6.28 2.48
CA ALA A 341 26.40 6.44 1.23
C ALA A 341 26.75 7.91 0.98
N GLY A 342 27.95 8.15 0.44
CA GLY A 342 28.33 9.48 -0.03
C GLY A 342 27.59 9.86 -1.31
N LEU A 343 27.37 11.15 -1.52
CA LEU A 343 26.72 11.65 -2.73
C LEU A 343 27.48 11.21 -4.00
N GLY A 344 26.77 10.59 -4.94
CA GLY A 344 27.35 10.11 -6.20
C GLY A 344 28.30 8.91 -6.06
N ALA A 345 28.40 8.33 -4.87
CA ALA A 345 29.27 7.18 -4.57
C ALA A 345 28.49 5.86 -4.45
N TRP A 346 27.29 5.74 -5.03
CA TRP A 346 26.45 4.53 -4.94
C TRP A 346 27.13 3.27 -5.52
N ALA A 347 28.10 3.45 -6.43
CA ALA A 347 28.92 2.37 -6.95
C ALA A 347 29.92 1.80 -5.93
N ALA A 348 30.15 2.49 -4.81
CA ALA A 348 30.90 1.98 -3.67
C ALA A 348 29.95 1.27 -2.70
N ALA A 349 30.42 0.18 -2.07
CA ALA A 349 29.64 -0.52 -1.06
C ALA A 349 29.30 0.44 0.10
N PRO A 350 28.01 0.67 0.41
CA PRO A 350 27.63 1.54 1.52
C PRO A 350 28.11 0.96 2.84
N VAL A 351 28.38 1.83 3.81
CA VAL A 351 28.58 1.37 5.19
C VAL A 351 27.19 1.05 5.74
N ALA A 352 26.97 -0.17 6.22
CA ALA A 352 25.66 -0.62 6.66
C ALA A 352 25.71 -1.20 8.08
N ILE A 353 24.71 -0.84 8.88
CA ILE A 353 24.52 -1.33 10.25
C ILE A 353 23.30 -2.25 10.24
N PRO A 354 23.46 -3.56 10.51
CA PRO A 354 22.34 -4.48 10.57
C PRO A 354 21.46 -4.16 11.79
N VAL A 355 20.15 -4.22 11.59
CA VAL A 355 19.14 -4.03 12.63
C VAL A 355 18.19 -5.22 12.62
N GLU A 356 17.89 -5.76 13.80
CA GLU A 356 16.88 -6.79 13.97
C GLU A 356 15.49 -6.16 14.09
N GLY A 357 14.47 -6.74 13.45
CA GLY A 357 13.13 -6.15 13.32
C GLY A 357 12.97 -5.33 12.05
N LYS A 358 11.78 -4.79 11.76
CA LYS A 358 11.50 -4.05 10.51
C LYS A 358 11.71 -2.56 10.69
N LEU A 359 12.54 -1.96 9.85
CA LEU A 359 12.83 -0.54 9.86
C LEU A 359 11.69 0.27 9.23
N GLY A 360 11.46 1.47 9.77
CA GLY A 360 10.61 2.51 9.20
C GLY A 360 11.36 3.84 9.13
N ALA A 361 10.60 4.94 9.20
CA ALA A 361 11.13 6.29 9.15
C ALA A 361 12.32 6.56 10.10
N ILE A 362 13.31 7.29 9.60
CA ILE A 362 14.51 7.67 10.32
C ILE A 362 14.73 9.19 10.28
N SER A 363 15.40 9.72 11.30
CA SER A 363 15.80 11.13 11.36
C SER A 363 17.13 11.27 12.12
N TRP A 364 18.05 12.10 11.61
CA TRP A 364 19.39 12.23 12.19
C TRP A 364 19.65 13.65 12.69
N THR A 365 19.99 13.77 13.98
CA THR A 365 20.51 15.00 14.59
C THR A 365 22.00 14.94 14.92
N ARG A 366 22.66 16.10 14.94
CA ARG A 366 24.04 16.24 15.46
C ARG A 366 24.12 16.09 16.98
N ALA A 367 22.99 16.28 17.68
CA ALA A 367 22.94 16.12 19.12
C ALA A 367 23.26 14.67 19.52
N SER A 368 24.11 14.53 20.55
CA SER A 368 24.41 13.22 21.13
C SER A 368 23.30 12.84 22.10
N LEU A 369 22.99 11.53 22.16
CA LEU A 369 22.10 11.00 23.17
C LEU A 369 22.63 11.37 24.58
N PRO A 370 21.78 11.84 25.50
CA PRO A 370 22.19 12.13 26.88
C PRO A 370 22.89 10.94 27.53
N THR A 371 23.90 11.21 28.36
CA THR A 371 24.64 10.16 29.07
C THR A 371 23.80 9.46 30.12
N GLU A 372 22.88 10.20 30.74
CA GLU A 372 21.89 9.69 31.69
C GLU A 372 20.50 9.87 31.08
N LEU A 373 19.77 8.76 31.00
CA LEU A 373 18.37 8.76 30.56
C LEU A 373 17.48 8.97 31.79
N ASN A 374 16.54 9.90 31.69
CA ASN A 374 15.63 10.25 32.79
C ASN A 374 14.16 9.98 32.40
N GLY A 375 13.29 9.88 33.40
CA GLY A 375 11.85 9.75 33.18
C GLY A 375 11.51 8.55 32.27
N THR A 376 10.61 8.78 31.30
CA THR A 376 10.13 7.69 30.43
C THR A 376 11.22 7.14 29.50
N LEU A 377 12.32 7.88 29.25
CA LEU A 377 13.45 7.36 28.49
C LEU A 377 14.15 6.21 29.22
N SER A 378 14.32 6.35 30.54
CA SER A 378 14.94 5.29 31.36
C SER A 378 14.08 4.03 31.40
N GLU A 379 12.76 4.20 31.50
CA GLU A 379 11.78 3.12 31.48
C GLU A 379 11.73 2.44 30.11
N ALA A 380 11.71 3.22 29.03
CA ALA A 380 11.73 2.70 27.67
C ALA A 380 13.02 1.92 27.38
N ALA A 381 14.19 2.47 27.76
CA ALA A 381 15.47 1.80 27.56
C ALA A 381 15.61 0.49 28.35
N ALA A 382 14.94 0.38 29.50
CA ALA A 382 14.89 -0.84 30.31
C ALA A 382 13.83 -1.85 29.82
N SER A 383 12.88 -1.43 28.97
CA SER A 383 11.81 -2.30 28.51
C SER A 383 12.28 -3.34 27.50
N THR A 384 11.81 -4.57 27.66
CA THR A 384 12.11 -5.70 26.77
C THR A 384 10.91 -6.04 25.91
N ASP A 385 11.16 -6.44 24.66
CA ASP A 385 10.12 -6.91 23.78
C ASP A 385 9.57 -8.25 24.29
N SER A 386 8.24 -8.40 24.27
CA SER A 386 7.54 -9.63 24.61
C SER A 386 6.88 -10.18 23.36
N PRO A 387 6.92 -11.49 23.09
CA PRO A 387 6.33 -12.05 21.89
C PRO A 387 4.81 -11.82 21.90
N PRO A 388 4.19 -11.59 20.73
CA PRO A 388 2.75 -11.28 20.64
C PRO A 388 1.86 -12.49 21.00
N TRP A 389 2.42 -13.70 21.02
CA TRP A 389 1.74 -14.93 21.39
C TRP A 389 2.76 -15.97 21.88
N THR A 390 2.28 -17.03 22.51
CA THR A 390 3.09 -18.17 22.95
C THR A 390 2.41 -19.47 22.57
N GLU A 391 3.16 -20.41 22.02
CA GLU A 391 2.67 -21.74 21.66
C GLU A 391 2.30 -22.56 22.91
N ARG A 392 1.18 -23.29 22.85
CA ARG A 392 0.76 -24.19 23.92
C ARG A 392 0.08 -25.44 23.36
N ILE A 393 0.87 -26.50 23.24
CA ILE A 393 0.38 -27.81 22.77
C ILE A 393 -0.75 -28.34 23.68
N VAL A 394 -1.96 -28.46 23.13
CA VAL A 394 -3.15 -28.89 23.89
C VAL A 394 -3.33 -30.40 23.82
N ASN A 395 -3.07 -31.01 22.65
CA ASN A 395 -3.32 -32.44 22.40
C ASN A 395 -2.13 -33.10 21.69
N PRO A 396 -0.98 -33.30 22.39
CA PRO A 396 0.09 -34.12 21.85
C PRO A 396 -0.43 -35.56 21.73
N THR A 397 -0.29 -36.17 20.55
CA THR A 397 -0.87 -37.50 20.29
C THR A 397 -0.15 -38.63 21.04
N GLY A 398 1.06 -38.35 21.55
CA GLY A 398 1.97 -39.35 22.12
C GLY A 398 2.54 -40.32 21.07
N ASN A 399 2.20 -40.16 19.79
CA ASN A 399 2.69 -40.98 18.69
C ASN A 399 3.86 -40.27 17.99
N ALA A 400 5.05 -40.87 18.01
CA ALA A 400 6.23 -40.32 17.36
C ALA A 400 6.06 -40.12 15.84
N ASP A 401 5.16 -40.87 15.19
CA ASP A 401 4.90 -40.75 13.76
C ASP A 401 3.90 -39.64 13.36
N THR A 402 3.12 -39.14 14.32
CA THR A 402 2.10 -38.07 14.14
C THR A 402 2.01 -37.24 15.41
N PRO A 403 3.09 -36.56 15.85
CA PRO A 403 3.20 -35.98 17.18
C PRO A 403 2.12 -34.96 17.54
N TYR A 404 1.49 -34.35 16.54
CA TYR A 404 0.48 -33.32 16.70
C TYR A 404 -0.82 -33.67 15.97
N SER A 405 -1.87 -32.93 16.26
CA SER A 405 -3.20 -33.12 15.66
C SER A 405 -3.75 -31.81 15.12
N LEU A 406 -4.83 -31.91 14.33
CA LEU A 406 -5.59 -30.74 13.92
C LEU A 406 -6.57 -30.32 15.02
N ILE A 407 -6.43 -29.09 15.49
CA ILE A 407 -7.28 -28.44 16.48
C ILE A 407 -8.35 -27.62 15.75
N THR A 408 -9.62 -27.93 16.02
CA THR A 408 -10.75 -27.15 15.48
C THR A 408 -10.87 -25.83 16.22
N ILE A 409 -10.95 -24.73 15.48
CA ILE A 409 -11.11 -23.39 16.06
C ILE A 409 -12.60 -23.08 16.26
N PRO A 410 -13.03 -22.74 17.48
CA PRO A 410 -14.40 -22.34 17.74
C PRO A 410 -14.82 -21.11 16.91
N ASP A 411 -16.09 -21.09 16.50
CA ASP A 411 -16.71 -19.97 15.78
C ASP A 411 -15.95 -19.54 14.50
N LEU A 412 -15.17 -20.44 13.90
CA LEU A 412 -14.51 -20.26 12.61
C LEU A 412 -15.33 -20.98 11.52
N ARG A 413 -15.61 -20.26 10.42
CA ARG A 413 -16.33 -20.81 9.26
C ARG A 413 -15.35 -21.02 8.13
N ALA A 414 -15.06 -22.28 7.85
CA ALA A 414 -14.27 -22.74 6.71
C ALA A 414 -14.71 -24.17 6.34
N PRO A 415 -14.35 -24.70 5.15
CA PRO A 415 -14.63 -26.09 4.79
C PRO A 415 -14.09 -27.10 5.82
N LEU A 416 -12.89 -26.86 6.34
CA LEU A 416 -12.31 -27.57 7.48
C LEU A 416 -11.68 -26.53 8.43
N PRO A 417 -12.37 -26.12 9.50
CA PRO A 417 -11.96 -25.01 10.37
C PRO A 417 -10.98 -25.47 11.45
N ALA A 418 -9.85 -26.04 11.03
CA ALA A 418 -8.85 -26.59 11.95
C ALA A 418 -7.42 -26.22 11.53
N PHE A 419 -6.52 -26.16 12.50
CA PHE A 419 -5.09 -25.89 12.32
C PHE A 419 -4.25 -26.91 13.08
N SER A 420 -2.99 -27.08 12.71
CA SER A 420 -2.06 -27.87 13.53
C SER A 420 -1.95 -27.27 14.94
N ASP A 421 -1.89 -28.11 15.97
CA ASP A 421 -1.63 -27.77 17.40
C ASP A 421 -0.31 -27.01 17.62
N ARG A 422 0.46 -26.77 16.57
CA ARG A 422 1.70 -25.97 16.55
C ARG A 422 1.49 -24.51 16.13
N VAL A 423 0.31 -24.18 15.60
CA VAL A 423 0.03 -22.85 14.99
C VAL A 423 -1.36 -22.31 15.29
N ASP A 424 -2.22 -23.08 15.95
CA ASP A 424 -3.58 -22.68 16.30
C ASP A 424 -3.60 -21.50 17.30
N GLU A 425 -2.69 -21.45 18.28
CA GLU A 425 -2.53 -20.28 19.15
C GLU A 425 -2.09 -19.04 18.37
N SER A 426 -1.16 -19.19 17.43
CA SER A 426 -0.71 -18.08 16.58
C SER A 426 -1.86 -17.51 15.77
N PHE A 427 -2.62 -18.38 15.08
CA PHE A 427 -3.80 -17.96 14.32
C PHE A 427 -4.85 -17.30 15.21
N THR A 428 -5.12 -17.88 16.37
CA THR A 428 -6.11 -17.33 17.32
C THR A 428 -5.68 -15.95 17.82
N ALA A 429 -4.40 -15.76 18.14
CA ALA A 429 -3.86 -14.48 18.56
C ALA A 429 -3.89 -13.43 17.43
N LEU A 430 -3.55 -13.82 16.19
CA LEU A 430 -3.70 -12.97 15.01
C LEU A 430 -5.16 -12.54 14.83
N ARG A 431 -6.13 -13.46 14.89
CA ARG A 431 -7.56 -13.17 14.77
C ARG A 431 -8.02 -12.17 15.83
N LEU A 432 -7.64 -12.36 17.09
CA LEU A 432 -7.96 -11.42 18.17
C LEU A 432 -7.36 -10.04 17.94
N ARG A 433 -6.12 -9.98 17.43
CA ARG A 433 -5.47 -8.72 17.11
C ARG A 433 -6.17 -7.99 15.97
N VAL A 434 -6.54 -8.71 14.91
CA VAL A 434 -7.32 -8.15 13.79
C VAL A 434 -8.67 -7.62 14.28
N ILE A 435 -9.37 -8.35 15.15
CA ILE A 435 -10.63 -7.88 15.76
C ILE A 435 -10.42 -6.55 16.50
N THR A 436 -9.33 -6.45 17.26
CA THR A 436 -9.01 -5.25 18.04
C THR A 436 -8.72 -4.05 17.14
N GLU A 437 -7.98 -4.24 16.05
CA GLU A 437 -7.57 -3.13 15.17
C GLU A 437 -8.60 -2.75 14.11
N THR A 438 -9.48 -3.68 13.73
CA THR A 438 -10.54 -3.40 12.74
C THR A 438 -11.87 -3.08 13.39
N GLY A 439 -12.14 -3.60 14.59
CA GLY A 439 -13.43 -3.51 15.27
C GLY A 439 -14.44 -4.58 14.84
N TRP A 440 -14.01 -5.60 14.09
CA TRP A 440 -14.84 -6.72 13.62
C TRP A 440 -13.99 -7.95 13.25
N ASP A 441 -14.62 -9.12 13.13
CA ASP A 441 -13.91 -10.39 12.95
C ASP A 441 -13.72 -10.74 11.47
N PHE A 442 -12.75 -10.08 10.84
CA PHE A 442 -12.39 -10.31 9.43
C PHE A 442 -11.99 -11.76 9.14
N LEU A 443 -11.38 -12.47 10.10
CA LEU A 443 -10.93 -13.86 9.95
C LEU A 443 -11.97 -14.89 10.42
N GLN A 444 -13.20 -14.48 10.72
CA GLN A 444 -14.28 -15.41 11.07
C GLN A 444 -14.63 -16.36 9.92
N VAL A 445 -14.56 -15.86 8.69
CA VAL A 445 -14.90 -16.60 7.48
C VAL A 445 -13.65 -16.72 6.62
N LEU A 446 -13.24 -17.95 6.36
CA LEU A 446 -12.11 -18.28 5.51
C LEU A 446 -12.60 -19.13 4.34
N ASP A 447 -11.99 -18.91 3.18
CA ASP A 447 -12.21 -19.80 2.04
C ASP A 447 -11.56 -21.17 2.32
N ASN A 448 -10.45 -21.18 3.08
CA ASN A 448 -9.76 -22.40 3.52
C ASN A 448 -8.97 -22.19 4.83
N ALA A 449 -8.82 -23.25 5.63
CA ALA A 449 -7.95 -23.28 6.81
C ALA A 449 -7.12 -24.58 6.84
N ALA A 450 -7.74 -25.74 6.61
CA ALA A 450 -7.01 -26.97 6.37
C ALA A 450 -7.61 -27.77 5.20
N THR A 451 -6.78 -28.64 4.62
CA THR A 451 -7.20 -29.61 3.61
C THR A 451 -6.70 -31.00 3.98
N THR A 452 -7.33 -32.02 3.41
CA THR A 452 -6.86 -33.40 3.58
C THR A 452 -5.68 -33.69 2.65
N VAL A 453 -4.86 -34.69 2.99
CA VAL A 453 -3.67 -35.06 2.20
C VAL A 453 -3.98 -35.37 0.72
N ASP A 454 -5.16 -35.92 0.43
CA ASP A 454 -5.65 -36.28 -0.90
C ASP A 454 -6.35 -35.13 -1.65
N THR A 455 -6.54 -33.98 -1.00
CA THR A 455 -7.16 -32.81 -1.63
C THR A 455 -6.34 -32.35 -2.85
N ARG A 456 -7.06 -32.13 -3.95
CA ARG A 456 -6.52 -31.56 -5.19
C ARG A 456 -6.71 -30.05 -5.18
N LEU A 457 -5.65 -29.32 -5.54
CA LEU A 457 -5.70 -27.88 -5.71
C LEU A 457 -6.02 -27.52 -7.17
N ASP A 458 -6.35 -26.26 -7.40
CA ASP A 458 -6.63 -25.75 -8.74
C ASP A 458 -5.49 -26.01 -9.71
N PRO A 459 -5.80 -26.28 -11.00
CA PRO A 459 -4.77 -26.62 -11.97
C PRO A 459 -3.71 -25.52 -12.13
N GLY A 460 -2.43 -25.84 -11.92
CA GLY A 460 -1.33 -24.86 -11.99
C GLY A 460 -0.76 -24.48 -10.62
N LEU A 461 -1.44 -24.84 -9.52
CA LEU A 461 -0.91 -24.67 -8.17
C LEU A 461 -0.07 -25.89 -7.74
N PRO A 462 1.01 -25.69 -6.96
CA PRO A 462 1.85 -26.79 -6.51
C PRO A 462 1.08 -27.74 -5.59
N TYR A 463 1.30 -29.05 -5.75
CA TYR A 463 0.70 -30.08 -4.88
C TYR A 463 1.07 -29.90 -3.40
N GLU A 464 2.26 -29.35 -3.15
CA GLU A 464 2.88 -29.08 -1.84
C GLU A 464 2.26 -27.85 -1.16
N SER A 465 0.97 -27.94 -0.79
CA SER A 465 0.30 -26.89 -0.02
C SER A 465 0.42 -27.11 1.49
N TRP A 466 0.75 -26.05 2.21
CA TRP A 466 0.81 -26.03 3.67
C TRP A 466 -0.56 -26.16 4.36
N SER A 467 -1.66 -25.95 3.62
CA SER A 467 -3.02 -26.21 4.13
C SER A 467 -3.23 -27.69 4.46
N LYS A 468 -2.53 -28.60 3.78
CA LYS A 468 -2.59 -30.04 4.05
C LYS A 468 -2.04 -30.36 5.44
N ALA A 469 -1.00 -29.63 5.86
CA ALA A 469 -0.39 -29.74 7.19
C ALA A 469 -1.12 -28.90 8.26
N GLY A 470 -2.27 -28.27 7.96
CA GLY A 470 -2.97 -27.36 8.87
C GLY A 470 -2.16 -26.11 9.22
N ARG A 471 -1.27 -25.69 8.32
CA ARG A 471 -0.31 -24.59 8.51
C ARG A 471 -0.44 -23.51 7.43
N ALA A 472 -1.64 -23.35 6.88
CA ALA A 472 -1.98 -22.25 5.98
C ALA A 472 -3.42 -21.79 6.25
N PHE A 473 -3.80 -20.63 5.75
CA PHE A 473 -5.20 -20.26 5.59
C PHE A 473 -5.39 -19.38 4.36
N ASP A 474 -6.61 -19.39 3.82
CA ASP A 474 -7.03 -18.54 2.72
C ASP A 474 -8.10 -17.57 3.22
N VAL A 475 -7.79 -16.26 3.24
CA VAL A 475 -8.77 -15.22 3.59
C VAL A 475 -9.91 -15.21 2.56
N SER A 476 -11.11 -14.76 2.96
CA SER A 476 -12.26 -14.79 2.06
C SER A 476 -12.10 -13.85 0.88
N GLN A 477 -12.08 -14.39 -0.33
CA GLN A 477 -12.08 -13.59 -1.56
C GLN A 477 -13.39 -12.80 -1.73
N GLY A 478 -14.52 -13.36 -1.23
CA GLY A 478 -15.81 -12.70 -1.20
C GLY A 478 -15.77 -11.39 -0.40
N ALA A 479 -15.13 -11.40 0.77
CA ALA A 479 -14.94 -10.21 1.59
C ALA A 479 -14.20 -9.08 0.84
N ILE A 480 -13.15 -9.43 0.09
CA ILE A 480 -12.41 -8.45 -0.72
C ILE A 480 -13.28 -7.90 -1.85
N ASN A 481 -14.05 -8.77 -2.53
CA ASN A 481 -14.98 -8.34 -3.57
C ASN A 481 -16.08 -7.41 -3.04
N ASP A 482 -16.52 -7.63 -1.79
CA ASP A 482 -17.48 -6.78 -1.07
C ASP A 482 -16.86 -5.46 -0.55
N GLY A 483 -15.58 -5.21 -0.83
CA GLY A 483 -14.88 -3.97 -0.49
C GLY A 483 -14.38 -3.91 0.95
N TRP A 484 -14.24 -5.05 1.62
CA TRP A 484 -13.70 -5.12 2.99
C TRP A 484 -12.18 -5.05 3.04
N GLY A 485 -11.52 -5.13 1.89
CA GLY A 485 -10.09 -4.89 1.78
C GLY A 485 -9.69 -4.48 0.38
N VAL A 486 -8.45 -4.02 0.25
CA VAL A 486 -7.83 -3.61 -1.00
C VAL A 486 -6.43 -4.22 -1.12
N LEU A 487 -5.92 -4.29 -2.34
CA LEU A 487 -4.70 -5.03 -2.65
C LEU A 487 -3.65 -4.10 -3.27
N MET A 488 -2.48 -4.06 -2.67
CA MET A 488 -1.33 -3.33 -3.21
C MET A 488 -0.37 -4.32 -3.86
N ARG A 489 0.10 -3.98 -5.06
CA ARG A 489 1.12 -4.76 -5.75
C ARG A 489 2.48 -4.45 -5.14
N GLU A 490 3.24 -5.48 -4.82
CA GLU A 490 4.63 -5.37 -4.38
C GLU A 490 5.51 -6.29 -5.20
N GLU A 491 6.66 -5.78 -5.62
CA GLU A 491 7.68 -6.57 -6.32
C GLU A 491 8.86 -6.79 -5.37
N VAL A 492 9.12 -8.06 -5.05
CA VAL A 492 10.24 -8.44 -4.17
C VAL A 492 11.12 -9.41 -4.93
N GLY A 493 12.33 -8.96 -5.29
CA GLY A 493 13.21 -9.68 -6.20
C GLY A 493 12.58 -9.79 -7.59
N ASN A 494 12.32 -11.02 -8.05
CA ASN A 494 11.65 -11.28 -9.33
C ASN A 494 10.20 -11.78 -9.16
N ARG A 495 9.64 -11.68 -7.95
CA ARG A 495 8.31 -12.20 -7.62
C ARG A 495 7.35 -11.07 -7.31
N ILE A 496 6.10 -11.28 -7.69
CA ILE A 496 5.01 -10.37 -7.36
C ILE A 496 4.31 -10.90 -6.11
N TYR A 497 4.13 -10.02 -5.15
CA TYR A 497 3.32 -10.23 -3.97
C TYR A 497 2.16 -9.24 -3.97
N TRP A 498 1.11 -9.60 -3.26
CA TRP A 498 -0.03 -8.73 -3.01
C TRP A 498 -0.11 -8.46 -1.52
N ARG A 499 -0.03 -7.19 -1.15
CA ARG A 499 -0.22 -6.74 0.23
C ARG A 499 -1.69 -6.42 0.43
N LEU A 500 -2.29 -7.06 1.43
CA LEU A 500 -3.69 -6.94 1.77
C LEU A 500 -3.87 -5.90 2.87
N TRP A 501 -4.70 -4.90 2.57
CA TRP A 501 -5.16 -3.89 3.51
C TRP A 501 -6.63 -4.14 3.83
N VAL A 502 -6.97 -4.24 5.11
CA VAL A 502 -8.34 -4.54 5.56
C VAL A 502 -8.99 -3.28 6.10
N ARG A 503 -10.20 -2.98 5.65
CA ARG A 503 -10.95 -1.80 6.07
C ARG A 503 -11.42 -1.95 7.51
N VAL A 504 -11.31 -0.88 8.28
CA VAL A 504 -11.82 -0.86 9.67
C VAL A 504 -13.32 -0.58 9.69
N ARG A 505 -13.98 -0.99 10.77
CA ARG A 505 -15.41 -0.75 11.00
C ARG A 505 -15.71 0.70 11.34
N GLN A 506 -14.82 1.35 12.09
CA GLN A 506 -14.98 2.72 12.57
C GLN A 506 -13.99 3.63 11.84
N GLY A 507 -14.49 4.34 10.82
CA GLY A 507 -13.67 5.21 9.97
C GLY A 507 -13.51 6.64 10.50
N ASP A 508 -13.42 6.82 11.81
CA ASP A 508 -13.29 8.16 12.43
C ASP A 508 -11.88 8.52 12.87
N GLY A 509 -10.89 7.65 12.58
CA GLY A 509 -9.48 7.80 12.98
C GLY A 509 -9.09 7.08 14.26
N SER A 510 -10.04 6.48 14.98
CA SER A 510 -9.76 5.65 16.16
C SER A 510 -9.13 4.29 15.84
N LEU A 511 -9.19 3.84 14.59
CA LEU A 511 -8.69 2.55 14.13
C LEU A 511 -8.05 2.68 12.76
N GLY A 512 -6.98 1.92 12.54
CA GLY A 512 -6.26 1.86 11.26
C GLY A 512 -5.59 3.19 10.87
N GLU A 513 -5.25 3.28 9.59
CA GLU A 513 -4.66 4.45 8.96
C GLU A 513 -5.18 4.59 7.52
N PRO A 514 -5.21 5.81 6.96
CA PRO A 514 -5.59 6.01 5.57
C PRO A 514 -4.49 5.56 4.61
N LEU A 515 -4.89 5.19 3.39
CA LEU A 515 -3.95 4.78 2.36
C LEU A 515 -3.24 6.00 1.76
N ARG A 516 -1.99 5.82 1.34
CA ARG A 516 -1.20 6.83 0.60
C ARG A 516 -0.98 6.45 -0.86
N ARG A 517 -1.45 5.28 -1.29
CA ARG A 517 -1.25 4.76 -2.65
C ARG A 517 -2.55 4.26 -3.26
N ILE A 518 -2.58 4.22 -4.59
CA ILE A 518 -3.71 3.70 -5.35
C ILE A 518 -3.61 2.17 -5.43
N PRO A 519 -4.60 1.41 -4.91
CA PRO A 519 -4.57 -0.05 -4.96
C PRO A 519 -4.86 -0.60 -6.36
N TRP A 520 -4.60 -1.89 -6.54
CA TRP A 520 -5.02 -2.67 -7.70
C TRP A 520 -6.41 -3.27 -7.49
N ASP A 521 -7.24 -3.23 -8.52
CA ASP A 521 -8.58 -3.78 -8.56
C ASP A 521 -8.65 -4.99 -9.50
N PHE A 522 -8.83 -6.18 -8.93
CA PHE A 522 -9.02 -7.41 -9.70
C PHE A 522 -10.42 -7.54 -10.30
N ARG A 523 -11.42 -6.81 -9.78
CA ARG A 523 -12.81 -6.90 -10.24
C ARG A 523 -12.95 -6.35 -11.66
N THR A 524 -12.10 -5.40 -12.05
CA THR A 524 -12.11 -4.80 -13.38
C THR A 524 -11.75 -5.79 -14.49
N ARG A 525 -11.09 -6.91 -14.15
CA ARG A 525 -10.88 -8.04 -15.07
C ARG A 525 -12.21 -8.56 -15.66
N PHE A 526 -13.29 -8.49 -14.89
CA PHE A 526 -14.61 -8.98 -15.29
C PHE A 526 -15.54 -7.86 -15.79
N SER A 527 -15.01 -6.65 -15.99
CA SER A 527 -15.79 -5.49 -16.46
C SER A 527 -16.09 -5.51 -17.96
N GLY A 528 -15.37 -6.33 -18.73
CA GLY A 528 -15.41 -6.33 -20.19
C GLY A 528 -14.43 -5.37 -20.86
N ASP A 529 -13.63 -4.62 -20.10
CA ASP A 529 -12.48 -3.85 -20.62
C ASP A 529 -11.32 -4.80 -21.01
N PRO A 530 -10.92 -4.87 -22.30
CA PRO A 530 -9.81 -5.70 -22.74
C PRO A 530 -8.48 -5.37 -22.07
N VAL A 531 -8.21 -4.08 -21.81
CA VAL A 531 -6.94 -3.65 -21.22
C VAL A 531 -6.85 -4.12 -19.77
N ALA A 532 -7.93 -3.94 -19.00
CA ALA A 532 -8.00 -4.49 -17.64
C ALA A 532 -7.93 -6.01 -17.63
N TYR A 533 -8.56 -6.70 -18.59
CA TYR A 533 -8.49 -8.15 -18.70
C TYR A 533 -7.05 -8.65 -18.95
N ASP A 534 -6.35 -8.07 -19.93
CA ASP A 534 -4.99 -8.46 -20.32
C ASP A 534 -3.96 -8.16 -19.22
N ASN A 535 -4.17 -7.07 -18.48
CA ASN A 535 -3.31 -6.71 -17.34
C ASN A 535 -3.63 -7.52 -16.07
N GLY A 536 -4.72 -8.28 -16.06
CA GLY A 536 -5.20 -9.02 -14.88
C GLY A 536 -5.89 -8.16 -13.83
N GLY A 537 -6.35 -6.97 -14.22
CA GLY A 537 -7.00 -5.95 -13.40
C GLY A 537 -6.54 -4.55 -13.83
N SER A 538 -6.88 -3.55 -13.03
CA SER A 538 -6.44 -2.16 -13.22
C SER A 538 -6.29 -1.47 -11.88
N TYR A 539 -5.59 -0.34 -11.83
CA TYR A 539 -5.60 0.50 -10.63
C TYR A 539 -6.99 1.10 -10.37
N PHE A 540 -7.27 1.40 -9.11
CA PHE A 540 -8.40 2.25 -8.73
C PHE A 540 -8.26 3.65 -9.38
N PRO A 541 -9.36 4.39 -9.58
CA PRO A 541 -9.29 5.73 -10.16
C PRO A 541 -8.62 6.77 -9.25
N GLU A 542 -8.67 6.55 -7.92
CA GLU A 542 -8.09 7.41 -6.89
C GLU A 542 -7.76 6.60 -5.64
N VAL A 543 -7.09 7.21 -4.67
CA VAL A 543 -6.79 6.59 -3.38
C VAL A 543 -8.12 6.38 -2.62
N PRO A 544 -8.49 5.13 -2.26
CA PRO A 544 -9.74 4.88 -1.57
C PRO A 544 -9.81 5.57 -0.20
N HIS A 545 -10.92 6.26 0.05
CA HIS A 545 -11.17 6.92 1.32
C HIS A 545 -11.38 5.95 2.50
N GLY A 546 -11.09 6.44 3.69
CA GLY A 546 -11.28 5.75 4.95
C GLY A 546 -9.99 5.13 5.50
N TYR A 547 -10.19 4.26 6.49
CA TYR A 547 -9.11 3.72 7.31
C TYR A 547 -8.96 2.22 7.13
N PHE A 548 -7.71 1.78 7.15
CA PHE A 548 -7.31 0.42 6.86
C PHE A 548 -6.22 -0.03 7.82
N ILE A 549 -6.10 -1.33 8.01
CA ILE A 549 -4.95 -1.95 8.66
C ILE A 549 -4.14 -2.71 7.62
N ASP A 550 -2.83 -2.71 7.78
CA ASP A 550 -1.94 -3.56 6.99
C ASP A 550 -1.99 -5.00 7.54
N PHE A 551 -2.94 -5.77 7.02
CA PHE A 551 -3.16 -7.14 7.45
C PHE A 551 -1.95 -8.02 7.13
N THR A 552 -1.27 -7.80 6.01
CA THR A 552 -0.11 -8.60 5.64
C THR A 552 1.03 -8.43 6.63
N ALA A 553 1.40 -7.20 7.00
CA ALA A 553 2.44 -6.99 8.00
C ALA A 553 2.03 -7.53 9.37
N LEU A 554 0.75 -7.38 9.72
CA LEU A 554 0.22 -7.93 10.96
C LEU A 554 0.30 -9.45 10.98
N ALA A 555 -0.13 -10.14 9.93
CA ALA A 555 -0.07 -11.60 9.83
C ALA A 555 1.37 -12.12 9.99
N GLU A 556 2.34 -11.43 9.39
CA GLU A 556 3.75 -11.78 9.48
C GLU A 556 4.30 -11.68 10.91
N ASP A 557 3.85 -10.72 11.72
CA ASP A 557 4.24 -10.62 13.14
C ASP A 557 3.78 -11.83 13.97
N TYR A 558 2.76 -12.55 13.49
CA TYR A 558 2.29 -13.79 14.10
C TYR A 558 2.87 -15.03 13.41
N GLY A 559 3.78 -14.88 12.43
CA GLY A 559 4.47 -15.95 11.71
C GLY A 559 3.78 -16.43 10.44
N TRP A 560 2.72 -15.74 10.01
CA TRP A 560 1.96 -16.07 8.80
C TRP A 560 2.47 -15.24 7.62
N THR A 561 3.16 -15.90 6.69
CA THR A 561 3.75 -15.27 5.51
C THR A 561 2.84 -15.42 4.31
N ARG A 562 2.64 -14.34 3.55
CA ARG A 562 1.94 -14.38 2.26
C ARG A 562 2.68 -15.23 1.22
N VAL A 563 1.94 -15.72 0.24
CA VAL A 563 2.48 -16.49 -0.90
C VAL A 563 2.64 -15.56 -2.13
N PRO A 564 3.73 -15.69 -2.92
CA PRO A 564 3.86 -14.94 -4.16
C PRO A 564 2.84 -15.40 -5.20
N ALA A 565 2.44 -14.48 -6.08
CA ALA A 565 1.70 -14.81 -7.28
C ALA A 565 2.56 -15.66 -8.24
N THR A 566 1.90 -16.50 -9.03
CA THR A 566 2.55 -17.26 -10.12
C THR A 566 2.84 -16.33 -11.31
N ASP A 567 3.79 -16.70 -12.18
CA ASP A 567 4.20 -15.85 -13.31
C ASP A 567 3.06 -15.58 -14.31
N ASP A 568 2.06 -16.46 -14.36
CA ASP A 568 0.88 -16.40 -15.22
C ASP A 568 -0.36 -15.78 -14.54
N TRP A 569 -0.23 -15.16 -13.36
CA TRP A 569 -1.35 -14.57 -12.60
C TRP A 569 -2.26 -13.63 -13.41
N ARG A 570 -1.69 -12.96 -14.43
CA ARG A 570 -2.44 -12.09 -15.34
C ARG A 570 -3.45 -12.85 -16.18
N LEU A 571 -3.19 -14.10 -16.53
CA LEU A 571 -4.07 -14.94 -17.35
C LEU A 571 -4.80 -16.00 -16.51
N PHE A 572 -4.23 -16.37 -15.36
CA PHE A 572 -4.71 -17.41 -14.48
C PHE A 572 -5.04 -16.85 -13.09
N TYR A 573 -6.33 -16.60 -12.83
CA TYR A 573 -6.79 -15.94 -11.58
C TYR A 573 -6.37 -16.67 -10.29
N PRO A 574 -6.46 -18.01 -10.18
CA PRO A 574 -5.96 -18.70 -8.98
C PRO A 574 -4.46 -18.47 -8.74
N GLY A 575 -3.70 -18.11 -9.77
CA GLY A 575 -2.29 -17.73 -9.68
C GLY A 575 -2.01 -16.44 -8.90
N VAL A 576 -3.02 -15.61 -8.62
CA VAL A 576 -2.85 -14.34 -7.89
C VAL A 576 -2.42 -14.56 -6.44
N GLN A 577 -2.93 -15.61 -5.77
CA GLN A 577 -2.51 -16.07 -4.43
C GLN A 577 -2.60 -15.07 -3.26
N TYR A 578 -3.15 -13.85 -3.45
CA TYR A 578 -3.21 -12.82 -2.39
C TYR A 578 -3.90 -13.29 -1.09
N TRP A 579 -4.80 -14.26 -1.22
CA TRP A 579 -5.60 -14.77 -0.11
C TRP A 579 -4.83 -15.72 0.80
N ARG A 580 -3.74 -16.34 0.33
CA ARG A 580 -3.07 -17.43 1.03
C ARG A 580 -1.94 -16.93 1.93
N TYR A 581 -1.98 -17.37 3.18
CA TYR A 581 -0.95 -17.18 4.19
C TYR A 581 -0.48 -18.52 4.73
N GLU A 582 0.83 -18.71 4.89
CA GLU A 582 1.46 -19.95 5.31
C GLU A 582 2.35 -19.72 6.54
N TYR A 583 2.31 -20.67 7.48
CA TYR A 583 3.21 -20.72 8.63
C TYR A 583 4.23 -21.85 8.45
N ARG A 584 5.45 -21.51 8.06
CA ARG A 584 6.50 -22.51 7.76
C ARG A 584 7.28 -22.97 8.98
N GLY A 585 7.58 -22.06 9.90
CA GLY A 585 8.33 -22.37 11.13
C GLY A 585 9.71 -23.01 10.91
N GLY A 586 10.35 -22.76 9.77
CA GLY A 586 11.65 -23.36 9.41
C GLY A 586 11.59 -24.82 8.95
N LEU A 587 10.39 -25.41 8.83
CA LEU A 587 10.20 -26.78 8.35
C LEU A 587 10.22 -26.83 6.82
N THR A 588 10.62 -27.97 6.28
CA THR A 588 10.25 -28.36 4.92
C THR A 588 8.78 -28.82 4.89
N TRP A 589 8.16 -28.79 3.70
CA TRP A 589 6.77 -29.24 3.54
C TRP A 589 6.57 -30.68 4.03
N ILE A 590 7.51 -31.58 3.75
CA ILE A 590 7.42 -32.98 4.15
C ILE A 590 7.52 -33.15 5.67
N GLU A 591 8.39 -32.39 6.35
CA GLU A 591 8.50 -32.41 7.81
C GLU A 591 7.19 -31.93 8.45
N ALA A 592 6.60 -30.84 7.93
CA ALA A 592 5.31 -30.34 8.38
C ALA A 592 4.17 -31.35 8.17
N MET A 593 4.17 -32.08 7.05
CA MET A 593 3.20 -33.16 6.83
C MET A 593 3.37 -34.31 7.83
N ARG A 594 4.61 -34.65 8.18
CA ARG A 594 4.93 -35.71 9.15
C ARG A 594 4.59 -35.37 10.60
N GLU A 595 4.26 -34.12 10.89
CA GLU A 595 3.74 -33.71 12.20
C GLU A 595 2.33 -34.25 12.48
N ILE A 596 1.50 -34.39 11.44
CA ILE A 596 0.08 -34.77 11.59
C ILE A 596 -0.33 -36.00 10.75
N TYR A 597 0.53 -36.47 9.83
CA TYR A 597 0.31 -37.68 9.04
C TYR A 597 1.45 -38.69 9.17
N SER A 598 1.12 -39.98 9.14
CA SER A 598 2.13 -41.04 9.16
C SER A 598 2.92 -41.08 7.85
N ALA A 599 4.10 -41.70 7.87
CA ALA A 599 4.91 -41.92 6.68
C ALA A 599 4.13 -42.59 5.55
N LYS A 600 3.27 -43.54 5.93
CA LYS A 600 2.45 -44.33 5.01
C LYS A 600 1.38 -43.48 4.34
N ASP A 601 0.72 -42.60 5.09
CA ASP A 601 -0.35 -41.74 4.56
C ASP A 601 0.22 -40.74 3.56
N VAL A 602 1.39 -40.15 3.86
CA VAL A 602 2.05 -39.24 2.94
C VAL A 602 2.54 -39.95 1.68
N ALA A 603 3.09 -41.17 1.79
CA ALA A 603 3.58 -41.93 0.64
C ALA A 603 2.47 -42.47 -0.27
N THR A 604 1.28 -42.73 0.28
CA THR A 604 0.12 -43.24 -0.49
C THR A 604 -0.68 -42.13 -1.18
N ALA A 605 -0.49 -40.88 -0.77
CA ALA A 605 -1.04 -39.73 -1.45
C ALA A 605 -0.27 -39.48 -2.75
N THR A 606 -0.76 -40.02 -3.87
CA THR A 606 -0.08 -39.92 -5.16
C THR A 606 0.03 -38.45 -5.61
N PRO A 607 1.25 -37.90 -5.80
CA PRO A 607 1.42 -36.55 -6.32
C PRO A 607 1.05 -36.55 -7.80
N PHE A 608 -0.16 -36.11 -8.13
CA PHE A 608 -0.52 -35.77 -9.51
C PHE A 608 -0.18 -34.31 -9.73
N GLN A 609 0.75 -34.03 -10.65
CA GLN A 609 0.98 -32.68 -11.17
C GLN A 609 -0.32 -32.20 -11.82
N THR A 610 -0.82 -31.06 -11.39
CA THR A 610 -1.93 -30.41 -12.07
C THR A 610 -1.52 -30.05 -13.50
N PRO A 611 -2.32 -30.35 -14.53
CA PRO A 611 -2.01 -29.92 -15.89
C PRO A 611 -1.91 -28.39 -15.93
N THR A 612 -0.81 -27.88 -16.48
CA THR A 612 -0.65 -26.44 -16.77
C THR A 612 -1.73 -26.03 -17.76
N PHE A 613 -2.39 -24.90 -17.53
CA PHE A 613 -3.25 -24.29 -18.55
C PHE A 613 -2.35 -23.94 -19.74
N THR A 614 -2.42 -24.70 -20.82
CA THR A 614 -1.87 -24.26 -22.11
C THR A 614 -2.84 -23.19 -22.63
N PRO A 615 -2.45 -21.90 -22.71
CA PRO A 615 -3.31 -20.91 -23.33
C PRO A 615 -3.53 -21.34 -24.78
N SER A 616 -4.76 -21.65 -25.14
CA SER A 616 -5.11 -21.79 -26.55
C SER A 616 -4.99 -20.37 -27.15
N PRO A 617 -4.14 -20.13 -28.16
CA PRO A 617 -4.10 -18.84 -28.80
C PRO A 617 -5.51 -18.54 -29.31
N THR A 618 -6.09 -17.42 -28.88
CA THR A 618 -7.23 -16.86 -29.57
C THR A 618 -6.70 -16.46 -30.94
N LEU A 619 -6.95 -17.30 -31.95
CA LEU A 619 -6.62 -16.98 -33.33
C LEU A 619 -7.41 -15.73 -33.69
N SER A 620 -6.74 -14.57 -33.66
CA SER A 620 -7.24 -13.38 -34.33
C SER A 620 -7.44 -13.76 -35.79
N PRO A 621 -8.64 -13.57 -36.38
CA PRO A 621 -8.84 -13.86 -37.79
C PRO A 621 -7.86 -13.01 -38.59
N THR A 622 -6.88 -13.68 -39.20
CA THR A 622 -5.99 -13.03 -40.16
C THR A 622 -6.85 -12.59 -41.34
N VAL A 623 -7.01 -11.28 -41.54
CA VAL A 623 -7.53 -10.74 -42.79
C VAL A 623 -6.45 -10.95 -43.83
N THR A 624 -6.48 -12.09 -44.51
CA THR A 624 -5.58 -12.37 -45.62
C THR A 624 -6.05 -11.58 -46.83
N GLY A 625 -5.37 -10.46 -47.10
CA GLY A 625 -5.59 -9.64 -48.28
C GLY A 625 -4.94 -10.26 -49.52
N THR A 626 -5.58 -11.23 -50.16
CA THR A 626 -5.36 -11.55 -51.58
C THR A 626 -6.61 -12.19 -52.19
N PRO A 627 -7.16 -11.66 -53.30
CA PRO A 627 -8.23 -12.32 -54.04
C PRO A 627 -7.63 -13.55 -54.72
N THR A 628 -8.12 -14.74 -54.38
CA THR A 628 -7.82 -15.96 -55.13
C THR A 628 -9.06 -16.32 -55.94
N ASP A 629 -8.90 -16.42 -57.27
CA ASP A 629 -9.96 -16.77 -58.20
C ASP A 629 -10.62 -18.11 -57.80
N THR A 630 -11.94 -18.06 -57.64
CA THR A 630 -12.76 -19.24 -57.33
C THR A 630 -12.92 -20.08 -58.60
N PRO A 631 -12.52 -21.37 -58.65
CA PRO A 631 -12.83 -22.22 -59.77
C PRO A 631 -14.33 -22.57 -59.77
N THR A 632 -14.99 -22.31 -60.90
CA THR A 632 -16.39 -22.64 -61.18
C THR A 632 -16.64 -24.16 -61.03
N PRO A 633 -17.64 -24.62 -60.26
CA PRO A 633 -17.96 -26.04 -60.17
C PRO A 633 -18.61 -26.57 -61.45
N THR A 634 -18.02 -27.63 -62.02
CA THR A 634 -18.63 -28.46 -63.07
C THR A 634 -19.66 -29.40 -62.43
N PHE A 635 -20.91 -29.34 -62.89
CA PHE A 635 -21.98 -30.23 -62.45
C PHE A 635 -21.81 -31.64 -63.04
N THR A 636 -21.73 -32.66 -62.18
CA THR A 636 -21.85 -34.07 -62.57
C THR A 636 -23.10 -34.65 -61.91
N ALA A 637 -24.05 -35.13 -62.72
CA ALA A 637 -25.31 -35.71 -62.26
C ALA A 637 -25.10 -37.11 -61.66
N SER A 638 -25.71 -37.39 -60.50
CA SER A 638 -25.83 -38.75 -59.94
C SER A 638 -27.28 -39.05 -59.56
N LYS A 639 -27.71 -40.29 -59.85
CA LYS A 639 -29.10 -40.76 -59.91
C LYS A 639 -29.71 -41.06 -58.54
N THR A 640 -31.01 -40.75 -58.41
CA THR A 640 -31.94 -41.08 -57.30
C THR A 640 -32.12 -42.58 -57.07
N PRO A 641 -32.34 -43.01 -55.81
CA PRO A 641 -33.42 -43.96 -55.54
C PRO A 641 -34.36 -43.56 -54.38
N THR A 642 -35.51 -44.23 -54.39
CA THR A 642 -36.85 -43.85 -53.92
C THR A 642 -37.17 -44.20 -52.45
N ASN A 643 -38.15 -43.48 -51.88
CA ASN A 643 -38.75 -43.61 -50.54
C ASN A 643 -39.43 -44.96 -50.22
N THR A 644 -39.50 -45.32 -48.92
CA THR A 644 -40.49 -46.24 -48.31
C THR A 644 -40.86 -45.77 -46.89
N TYR A 645 -42.11 -46.03 -46.48
CA TYR A 645 -42.95 -45.26 -45.54
C TYR A 645 -43.24 -45.95 -44.16
N THR A 646 -43.30 -45.14 -43.07
CA THR A 646 -44.14 -45.20 -41.81
C THR A 646 -44.03 -46.36 -40.77
N PRO A 647 -44.44 -46.20 -39.47
CA PRO A 647 -45.27 -45.13 -38.88
C PRO A 647 -44.82 -44.43 -37.58
N SER A 648 -45.54 -43.31 -37.34
CA SER A 648 -45.47 -42.36 -36.22
C SER A 648 -46.55 -42.64 -35.17
N ASN A 649 -46.24 -42.39 -33.89
CA ASN A 649 -47.24 -42.06 -32.86
C ASN A 649 -46.83 -40.77 -32.16
N THR A 650 -47.63 -39.73 -32.37
CA THR A 650 -47.54 -38.41 -31.72
C THR A 650 -48.62 -38.33 -30.65
N TYR A 651 -48.30 -37.76 -29.48
CA TYR A 651 -49.30 -37.11 -28.62
C TYR A 651 -48.81 -35.70 -28.25
N THR A 652 -49.65 -34.73 -28.61
CA THR A 652 -49.55 -33.28 -28.39
C THR A 652 -50.05 -32.92 -26.98
N PRO A 653 -49.79 -31.69 -26.48
CA PRO A 653 -50.95 -30.81 -26.34
C PRO A 653 -50.68 -29.33 -26.66
N THR A 654 -51.70 -28.71 -27.27
CA THR A 654 -51.86 -27.27 -27.50
C THR A 654 -52.83 -26.69 -26.46
N THR A 655 -52.66 -25.40 -26.17
CA THR A 655 -53.45 -24.52 -25.30
C THR A 655 -54.91 -24.31 -25.76
N VAL A 656 -55.81 -23.96 -24.83
CA VAL A 656 -56.71 -22.76 -24.81
C VAL A 656 -57.87 -22.91 -23.78
N SER A 657 -58.16 -21.81 -23.06
CA SER A 657 -59.23 -21.57 -22.07
C SER A 657 -60.68 -21.87 -22.51
N THR A 658 -61.57 -22.23 -21.57
CA THR A 658 -62.87 -21.54 -21.29
C THR A 658 -63.64 -22.06 -20.06
N ARG A 659 -64.61 -21.25 -19.63
CA ARG A 659 -65.42 -21.13 -18.39
C ARG A 659 -66.61 -22.12 -18.24
N LEU A 660 -67.06 -22.21 -16.97
CA LEU A 660 -68.44 -22.30 -16.40
C LEU A 660 -69.17 -23.66 -16.25
N GLY A 661 -69.69 -23.90 -15.03
CA GLY A 661 -70.87 -24.76 -14.74
C GLY A 661 -70.96 -25.38 -13.33
N LEU A 662 -71.77 -24.78 -12.43
CA LEU A 662 -72.21 -25.22 -11.07
C LEU A 662 -73.23 -26.40 -11.13
N PRO A 663 -73.66 -27.13 -10.03
CA PRO A 663 -74.19 -26.58 -8.75
C PRO A 663 -74.04 -27.34 -7.39
N SER A 664 -74.09 -26.54 -6.29
CA SER A 664 -74.81 -26.66 -4.97
C SER A 664 -74.61 -27.90 -4.04
N ALA A 665 -74.53 -27.84 -2.69
CA ALA A 665 -75.19 -26.98 -1.68
C ALA A 665 -74.42 -26.84 -0.32
N THR A 666 -74.85 -25.84 0.46
CA THR A 666 -74.48 -25.24 1.77
C THR A 666 -74.79 -26.10 3.05
N PRO A 667 -74.58 -25.67 4.34
CA PRO A 667 -74.38 -24.31 4.91
C PRO A 667 -73.34 -24.04 6.05
N LYS A 668 -73.20 -22.71 6.29
CA LYS A 668 -72.59 -21.80 7.33
C LYS A 668 -72.83 -22.14 8.84
N PRO A 669 -72.31 -21.40 9.88
CA PRO A 669 -72.19 -19.91 10.07
C PRO A 669 -70.80 -19.35 10.56
N SER A 670 -70.31 -18.15 10.16
CA SER A 670 -70.54 -16.71 10.61
C SER A 670 -69.69 -16.27 11.84
N ASN A 671 -69.16 -15.06 12.08
CA ASN A 671 -69.17 -13.68 11.53
C ASN A 671 -68.14 -12.80 12.35
N THR A 672 -67.19 -12.03 11.76
CA THR A 672 -67.07 -10.52 11.57
C THR A 672 -66.84 -9.61 12.84
N PRO A 673 -66.45 -8.30 12.77
CA PRO A 673 -65.34 -7.57 12.07
C PRO A 673 -64.76 -6.27 12.79
N THR A 674 -64.05 -5.43 12.01
CA THR A 674 -63.89 -3.92 12.01
C THR A 674 -62.75 -3.27 12.84
N ARG A 675 -62.07 -2.15 12.47
CA ARG A 675 -62.30 -1.01 11.54
C ARG A 675 -61.00 -0.17 11.37
N THR A 676 -60.84 0.54 10.24
CA THR A 676 -59.96 1.73 10.04
C THR A 676 -60.84 3.01 9.99
N PRO A 677 -60.28 4.23 10.19
CA PRO A 677 -60.42 5.25 9.13
C PRO A 677 -59.20 6.19 8.97
N THR A 678 -59.38 7.15 8.07
CA THR A 678 -58.45 7.81 7.14
C THR A 678 -58.31 9.34 7.36
N LEU A 679 -57.30 9.96 6.70
CA LEU A 679 -57.18 11.34 6.13
C LEU A 679 -56.39 12.49 6.82
N SER A 680 -55.62 13.19 5.96
CA SER A 680 -54.55 14.24 6.04
C SER A 680 -55.05 15.72 6.26
N PRO A 681 -54.35 16.85 5.94
CA PRO A 681 -52.91 17.28 5.88
C PRO A 681 -52.57 18.72 6.48
N THR A 682 -51.30 19.15 6.41
CA THR A 682 -50.74 20.56 6.25
C THR A 682 -50.21 21.37 7.47
N ALA A 683 -48.95 21.87 7.33
CA ALA A 683 -48.44 23.25 7.60
C ALA A 683 -47.22 23.42 8.56
N THR A 684 -46.08 23.76 7.94
CA THR A 684 -45.00 24.75 8.24
C THR A 684 -44.80 25.38 9.65
N LEU A 685 -43.55 25.35 10.16
CA LEU A 685 -42.66 26.49 10.53
C LEU A 685 -41.50 26.06 11.48
N SER A 686 -40.27 26.54 11.23
CA SER A 686 -39.05 26.40 12.06
C SER A 686 -38.92 27.55 13.11
N PRO A 687 -37.77 27.74 13.80
CA PRO A 687 -37.29 27.12 15.06
C PRO A 687 -37.18 28.14 16.22
N THR A 688 -36.79 27.71 17.44
CA THR A 688 -35.94 28.41 18.48
C THR A 688 -36.28 27.92 19.91
N ALA A 689 -35.28 27.47 20.69
CA ALA A 689 -35.09 27.72 22.15
C ALA A 689 -33.99 26.77 22.69
N THR A 690 -32.75 27.22 22.92
CA THR A 690 -32.20 27.78 24.18
C THR A 690 -32.31 26.85 25.39
N PHE A 691 -31.19 26.27 25.83
CA PHE A 691 -31.06 25.59 27.13
C PHE A 691 -30.07 26.32 28.03
N THR A 692 -30.57 26.71 29.21
CA THR A 692 -29.87 27.41 30.28
C THR A 692 -29.34 26.42 31.33
N ARG A 693 -28.15 26.73 31.85
CA ARG A 693 -27.32 26.03 32.83
C ARG A 693 -27.65 26.47 34.27
N ALA A 694 -27.63 25.55 35.26
CA ALA A 694 -27.29 25.78 36.68
C ALA A 694 -27.14 24.43 37.46
N PRO A 695 -26.61 24.35 38.71
CA PRO A 695 -25.22 23.96 38.97
C PRO A 695 -25.00 22.87 40.05
N ILE A 696 -23.70 22.53 40.21
CA ILE A 696 -22.99 21.60 41.12
C ILE A 696 -23.16 21.95 42.62
N PRO A 697 -22.91 20.98 43.54
CA PRO A 697 -22.16 21.29 44.75
C PRO A 697 -20.91 20.41 44.97
N SER A 698 -19.96 21.04 45.66
CA SER A 698 -18.58 20.69 45.96
C SER A 698 -18.40 19.84 47.22
N ALA A 699 -17.29 19.09 47.29
CA ALA A 699 -16.67 18.68 48.56
C ALA A 699 -15.15 18.50 48.39
N THR A 700 -14.40 19.07 49.34
CA THR A 700 -12.93 19.20 49.45
C THR A 700 -12.38 18.09 50.39
N PRO A 701 -11.05 17.78 50.39
CA PRO A 701 -10.52 16.50 50.86
C PRO A 701 -9.86 16.55 52.25
N SER A 702 -9.55 15.38 52.82
CA SER A 702 -8.57 15.22 53.90
C SER A 702 -7.89 13.85 53.83
N ALA A 703 -6.56 13.88 53.97
CA ALA A 703 -5.66 12.73 53.94
C ALA A 703 -5.61 11.97 55.28
N THR A 704 -5.13 10.72 55.29
CA THR A 704 -4.04 10.16 56.17
C THR A 704 -3.93 8.61 56.06
N ARG A 705 -2.87 8.14 55.39
CA ARG A 705 -1.87 7.09 55.76
C ARG A 705 -2.24 5.64 56.23
N THR A 706 -1.63 4.66 55.50
CA THR A 706 -0.88 3.41 55.91
C THR A 706 -1.60 2.04 56.13
N PRO A 707 -0.90 0.87 55.98
CA PRO A 707 -1.33 -0.30 55.18
C PRO A 707 -1.30 -1.66 55.94
N LEU A 708 -1.58 -2.81 55.27
CA LEU A 708 -1.08 -4.21 55.46
C LEU A 708 -2.11 -5.25 54.91
N PRO A 709 -1.79 -6.55 54.69
CA PRO A 709 -0.66 -7.15 53.96
C PRO A 709 -1.06 -8.31 53.01
N SER A 710 -0.05 -8.82 52.30
CA SER A 710 0.04 -10.06 51.50
C SER A 710 -0.37 -11.35 52.23
N ALA A 711 -0.93 -12.30 51.49
CA ALA A 711 -0.88 -13.73 51.81
C ALA A 711 -0.80 -14.59 50.54
N THR A 712 0.33 -15.29 50.40
CA THR A 712 0.51 -16.55 49.66
C THR A 712 0.77 -17.65 50.70
N PRO A 713 0.58 -18.94 50.40
CA PRO A 713 1.47 -19.69 49.50
C PRO A 713 0.82 -20.16 48.20
#